data_AF-A0A9D1K6E1-F1
#
_entry.id   AF-A0A9D1K6E1-F1
#
_cell.length_a   1.000
_cell.length_b   1.000
_cell.length_c   1.000
_cell.angle_alpha   90.00
_cell.angle_beta   90.00
_cell.angle_gamma   90.00
#
_symmetry.space_group_name_H-M   'P 1'
#
loop_
_entity.id
_entity.type
_entity.pdbx_description
1 polymer ?
#
loop_
_entity_poly.entity_id
_entity_poly.type
_entity_poly.pdbx_seq_one_letter_code
_entity_poly.pdbx_strand_id
1 'polypeptide(L)'
;MRRKLLLCLIALFLFSLPALAEGESKNLLVNGDFTQVENGLPVGWSTYAYFSDPGITHFSCENGVAQIYNLDFNDARFCQTVSVEPGAYYQITCRVKAEAFALEGEGANISIDNTFTKSNTVRETDGEWVTLTLTGQAGPDQTEATVLLRVGFYGAESRVRAWFDSAQMVQLDSAPAGVQAMSFATLAPASEDEVGQNDAFFGEAAASGYETHNELILLAAALFVFLLCAIYTQQFRRARSELQPRNARVVLVTMLLAAFVLRCLIAVSVRGYSVDINCFEAWAYRMLHTGPLEFYSDPSYFCDYPPVYLLLLWPMEALRTAFGVAYDSSAHWLMIKLIPILCDLAGAVCLYAYARRRAGLRVALVLACLYAFQPIAILDSAAWGQVDSVFTLMLVIAAIELVRGRYQIALPLFALAVLTKPQALLFAPLGLVFVVAALARARDRQANLRALAGLAGAFLLFLLTGCVFSSGQNPIAWLWNLYTGTVSGYRYVTINAMNLYELFALNWAPLSNNAAVTAISFALLVAAYLFSFFLALRAKEPKHLFLIAASLIALLFAFGPMMHERYAFPALLLMLMAYAVCRDKRVLYAFTLFTAGMFINVSMILQNGLYEVSRIITGAERFYTCTAAVLNLAGALYLSWTAFDVAARGRVQIFCAPSLPNPHRERLLAPANYRLNLKRLDYLLIAGITLAYSILAFTNLGSTKAPQTAWTSSAPGESITIDLGTEQTFHLTYYGGVSQSTFTVELSLDGETWTEPREAQFSQGLCFRWLWYQPGEMSESGEFTPLQSGYPMQTARYVRLRAERVGLTLHEIAFLDADGAVLPIAGISRDGSAAEFETDFTCLVDEQDTVPPYPSYYNGTYFDEIYHARTAYEHLNGTTAYEWTHPPLGKVLMMVGIKLFGMTPFGWRFMGALMGVLMLPVMYLLARQLTKRTDLSCVATLLLALDSMHFTQTRIATIDSYVVFFIMVMYLFMIRYVQMSFFREPLGKTLVPLGLSGLFMGFAWASKWTGIYASAGLAFLFFLTVYWRAREYFAAENREAVRGFARKLAVTLGCCVVFFVAVPLVIYYFSYYWHMLPSGGLTVRKVWDLQITMFNYHNGLNATHSFASPWYEWPTIVRPMWYYSGADFMPSDMVSSISCMGNPAVWWTGLAAMIACLLHLAASRRVDHGIFIVVVGFASQYLPWVLISRCTFIYHYFASVPFLILAIVLVLSRIRARNARACRYASIALVGAAAVLFAMFYPLESGMPVARSYAQLLRWFNWYNF
;
A
#
# COMPACT_ATOMS: atom_id res chain seq x y z
N MET A 1 -6.66 -12.84 -45.07
CA MET A 1 -5.34 -13.28 -44.56
C MET A 1 -5.21 -13.05 -43.06
N ARG A 2 -5.96 -13.83 -42.29
CA ARG A 2 -5.78 -14.13 -40.85
C ARG A 2 -6.03 -15.65 -40.74
N ARG A 3 -5.43 -16.34 -39.76
CA ARG A 3 -5.09 -17.79 -39.76
C ARG A 3 -3.81 -18.08 -40.57
N LYS A 4 -2.86 -18.80 -39.95
CA LYS A 4 -1.50 -19.24 -40.39
C LYS A 4 -0.25 -18.74 -39.62
N LEU A 5 -0.40 -18.10 -38.44
CA LEU A 5 0.74 -17.90 -37.51
C LEU A 5 0.52 -18.45 -36.08
N LEU A 6 -0.71 -18.85 -35.74
CA LEU A 6 -1.07 -19.42 -34.42
C LEU A 6 -1.07 -20.97 -34.42
N LEU A 7 -0.59 -21.59 -35.50
CA LEU A 7 -0.60 -23.05 -35.71
C LEU A 7 0.82 -23.64 -35.88
N CYS A 8 1.86 -22.81 -35.74
CA CYS A 8 3.26 -23.22 -35.87
C CYS A 8 4.02 -23.20 -34.52
N LEU A 9 3.35 -22.93 -33.41
CA LEU A 9 3.94 -22.79 -32.06
C LEU A 9 3.42 -23.79 -31.03
N ILE A 10 2.60 -24.77 -31.45
CA ILE A 10 1.99 -25.79 -30.56
C ILE A 10 2.36 -27.23 -31.00
N ALA A 11 3.19 -27.38 -32.04
CA ALA A 11 3.51 -28.69 -32.65
C ALA A 11 5.00 -29.05 -32.60
N LEU A 12 5.77 -28.47 -31.67
CA LEU A 12 7.23 -28.67 -31.59
C LEU A 12 7.75 -28.82 -30.14
N PHE A 13 6.92 -29.41 -29.27
CA PHE A 13 7.32 -30.01 -28.00
C PHE A 13 6.56 -31.34 -27.85
N LEU A 14 7.22 -32.37 -27.30
CA LEU A 14 6.79 -33.79 -27.25
C LEU A 14 6.85 -34.47 -28.65
N PHE A 15 7.87 -35.25 -29.03
CA PHE A 15 8.42 -36.41 -28.30
C PHE A 15 9.85 -36.80 -28.75
N SER A 16 10.42 -37.79 -28.03
CA SER A 16 11.62 -38.61 -28.31
C SER A 16 13.03 -37.99 -28.16
N LEU A 17 13.60 -38.19 -26.97
CA LEU A 17 14.93 -38.79 -26.75
C LEU A 17 14.91 -40.28 -27.18
N PRO A 18 16.03 -41.05 -27.26
CA PRO A 18 17.39 -40.85 -26.72
C PRO A 18 18.47 -40.91 -27.84
N ALA A 19 19.79 -41.04 -27.67
CA ALA A 19 20.73 -41.29 -26.56
C ALA A 19 22.09 -40.62 -26.94
N LEU A 20 23.28 -40.81 -26.33
CA LEU A 20 23.79 -41.56 -25.17
C LEU A 20 25.16 -40.92 -24.78
N ALA A 21 25.53 -40.85 -23.50
CA ALA A 21 26.94 -40.75 -23.08
C ALA A 21 27.14 -41.33 -21.67
N GLU A 22 27.92 -42.41 -21.59
CA GLU A 22 28.58 -42.88 -20.36
C GLU A 22 29.57 -41.80 -19.87
N GLY A 23 30.01 -41.73 -18.62
CA GLY A 23 29.84 -42.66 -17.50
C GLY A 23 31.07 -42.53 -16.60
N GLU A 24 30.95 -41.69 -15.57
CA GLU A 24 31.95 -41.57 -14.48
C GLU A 24 31.21 -41.01 -13.26
N SER A 25 31.38 -41.65 -12.10
CA SER A 25 30.77 -41.23 -10.83
C SER A 25 31.44 -39.97 -10.30
N LYS A 26 31.13 -38.82 -10.89
CA LYS A 26 31.64 -37.52 -10.41
C LYS A 26 30.97 -37.13 -9.11
N ASN A 27 31.80 -36.72 -8.15
CA ASN A 27 31.35 -36.00 -6.97
C ASN A 27 30.56 -34.76 -7.42
N LEU A 28 29.33 -34.62 -6.93
CA LEU A 28 28.48 -33.44 -7.17
C LEU A 28 28.93 -32.23 -6.33
N LEU A 29 29.65 -32.47 -5.23
CA LEU A 29 30.27 -31.40 -4.44
C LEU A 29 31.52 -30.85 -5.12
N VAL A 30 31.60 -29.52 -5.17
CA VAL A 30 32.73 -28.76 -5.69
C VAL A 30 33.72 -28.51 -4.55
N ASN A 31 35.01 -28.79 -4.76
CA ASN A 31 36.08 -28.61 -3.77
C ASN A 31 35.78 -29.33 -2.43
N GLY A 32 35.25 -30.55 -2.51
CA GLY A 32 35.01 -31.41 -1.34
C GLY A 32 36.28 -32.03 -0.74
N ASP A 33 37.41 -31.90 -1.43
CA ASP A 33 38.77 -32.15 -0.95
C ASP A 33 39.39 -30.93 -0.22
N PHE A 34 38.68 -29.80 -0.20
CA PHE A 34 39.05 -28.55 0.47
C PHE A 34 40.45 -28.00 0.13
N THR A 35 41.02 -28.39 -1.02
CA THR A 35 42.37 -27.97 -1.43
C THR A 35 42.41 -26.54 -1.96
N GLN A 36 41.27 -26.00 -2.42
CA GLN A 36 41.15 -24.62 -2.89
C GLN A 36 40.62 -23.74 -1.75
N VAL A 37 41.44 -22.78 -1.30
CA VAL A 37 41.12 -21.89 -0.17
C VAL A 37 41.21 -20.43 -0.61
N GLU A 38 40.21 -19.63 -0.25
CA GLU A 38 40.19 -18.18 -0.43
C GLU A 38 39.80 -17.51 0.89
N ASN A 39 40.61 -16.55 1.36
CA ASN A 39 40.44 -15.86 2.66
C ASN A 39 40.29 -16.82 3.87
N GLY A 40 40.96 -17.98 3.84
CA GLY A 40 40.90 -18.97 4.93
C GLY A 40 39.64 -19.86 4.93
N LEU A 41 38.80 -19.81 3.89
CA LEU A 41 37.60 -20.64 3.73
C LEU A 41 37.67 -21.46 2.43
N PRO A 42 37.00 -22.63 2.36
CA PRO A 42 37.07 -23.47 1.17
C PRO A 42 36.22 -22.88 0.03
N VAL A 43 36.83 -22.71 -1.14
CA VAL A 43 36.19 -22.15 -2.34
C VAL A 43 34.96 -22.99 -2.71
N GLY A 44 33.84 -22.33 -3.02
CA GLY A 44 32.59 -22.99 -3.39
C GLY A 44 31.70 -23.41 -2.22
N TRP A 45 32.17 -23.26 -0.98
CA TRP A 45 31.35 -23.44 0.23
C TRP A 45 31.00 -22.09 0.85
N SER A 46 29.84 -22.01 1.48
CA SER A 46 29.42 -20.87 2.29
C SER A 46 29.35 -21.27 3.77
N THR A 47 29.48 -20.32 4.69
CA THR A 47 29.38 -20.57 6.13
C THR A 47 28.10 -19.97 6.70
N TYR A 48 27.51 -20.67 7.66
CA TYR A 48 26.35 -20.17 8.41
C TYR A 48 26.43 -20.65 9.85
N ALA A 49 26.06 -19.80 10.80
CA ALA A 49 25.91 -20.13 12.21
C ALA A 49 24.63 -19.49 12.77
N TYR A 50 23.98 -20.12 13.76
CA TYR A 50 22.81 -19.55 14.45
C TYR A 50 23.17 -18.22 15.12
N PHE A 51 24.20 -18.23 15.96
CA PHE A 51 24.80 -17.03 16.51
C PHE A 51 26.04 -16.67 15.68
N SER A 52 26.15 -15.40 15.28
CA SER A 52 27.15 -14.92 14.30
C SER A 52 28.05 -13.81 14.85
N ASP A 53 27.97 -13.55 16.16
CA ASP A 53 28.80 -12.57 16.86
C ASP A 53 30.27 -13.03 16.89
N PRO A 54 31.24 -12.11 16.77
CA PRO A 54 32.66 -12.45 16.76
C PRO A 54 33.07 -13.21 18.04
N GLY A 55 33.71 -14.37 17.86
CA GLY A 55 34.21 -15.20 18.97
C GLY A 55 33.30 -16.36 19.40
N ILE A 56 32.08 -16.49 18.89
CA ILE A 56 31.23 -17.65 19.20
C ILE A 56 31.63 -18.89 18.38
N THR A 57 31.80 -18.71 17.06
CA THR A 57 32.21 -19.78 16.15
C THR A 57 33.32 -19.30 15.22
N HIS A 58 34.38 -20.10 15.12
CA HIS A 58 35.46 -19.92 14.16
C HIS A 58 35.34 -20.94 13.02
N PHE A 59 35.36 -20.44 11.79
CA PHE A 59 35.50 -21.25 10.58
C PHE A 59 36.91 -21.05 10.02
N SER A 60 37.59 -22.13 9.66
CA SER A 60 38.88 -22.07 8.99
C SER A 60 39.03 -23.22 7.99
N CYS A 61 39.99 -23.12 7.08
CA CYS A 61 40.31 -24.19 6.14
C CYS A 61 41.79 -24.12 5.78
N GLU A 62 42.54 -25.14 6.17
CA GLU A 62 43.99 -25.22 5.97
C GLU A 62 44.39 -26.64 5.55
N ASN A 63 45.37 -26.75 4.65
CA ASN A 63 45.98 -28.03 4.24
C ASN A 63 44.99 -29.12 3.78
N GLY A 64 43.87 -28.75 3.16
CA GLY A 64 42.84 -29.70 2.70
C GLY A 64 41.84 -30.13 3.78
N VAL A 65 41.79 -29.43 4.92
CA VAL A 65 40.88 -29.72 6.03
C VAL A 65 40.08 -28.46 6.38
N ALA A 66 38.76 -28.57 6.33
CA ALA A 66 37.84 -27.52 6.79
C ALA A 66 37.52 -27.71 8.28
N GLN A 67 37.48 -26.64 9.06
CA GLN A 67 37.24 -26.68 10.51
C GLN A 67 36.05 -25.81 10.91
N ILE A 68 35.25 -26.31 11.85
CA ILE A 68 34.25 -25.55 12.61
C ILE A 68 34.63 -25.66 14.08
N TYR A 69 34.79 -24.53 14.77
CA TYR A 69 35.07 -24.50 16.20
C TYR A 69 34.04 -23.62 16.91
N ASN A 70 33.13 -24.25 17.65
CA ASN A 70 32.17 -23.58 18.52
C ASN A 70 32.77 -23.41 19.93
N LEU A 71 32.99 -22.16 20.36
CA LEU A 71 33.48 -21.81 21.70
C LEU A 71 32.37 -21.79 22.76
N ASP A 72 31.11 -21.65 22.33
CA ASP A 72 29.88 -21.75 23.11
C ASP A 72 28.90 -22.72 22.40
N PHE A 73 27.73 -22.99 22.98
CA PHE A 73 26.65 -23.72 22.28
C PHE A 73 26.18 -22.93 21.06
N ASN A 74 26.41 -23.48 19.87
CA ASN A 74 25.95 -22.92 18.60
C ASN A 74 25.61 -24.04 17.60
N ASP A 75 24.94 -23.69 16.51
CA ASP A 75 24.74 -24.54 15.35
C ASP A 75 25.39 -23.90 14.13
N ALA A 76 26.49 -24.48 13.68
CA ALA A 76 27.39 -23.94 12.67
C ALA A 76 27.62 -24.95 11.54
N ARG A 77 27.65 -24.48 10.29
CA ARG A 77 27.84 -25.34 9.12
C ARG A 77 28.57 -24.69 7.95
N PHE A 78 29.27 -25.53 7.17
CA PHE A 78 29.59 -25.27 5.78
C PHE A 78 28.45 -25.77 4.89
N CYS A 79 27.97 -24.93 3.98
CA CYS A 79 26.81 -25.17 3.13
C CYS A 79 27.20 -25.11 1.64
N GLN A 80 26.75 -26.10 0.85
CA GLN A 80 26.89 -26.09 -0.61
C GLN A 80 25.65 -26.67 -1.29
N THR A 81 25.06 -25.92 -2.22
CA THR A 81 23.89 -26.33 -3.01
C THR A 81 24.31 -27.01 -4.31
N VAL A 82 23.74 -28.17 -4.58
CA VAL A 82 23.96 -28.98 -5.79
C VAL A 82 22.65 -29.32 -6.48
N SER A 83 22.69 -29.51 -7.80
CA SER A 83 21.54 -29.98 -8.57
C SER A 83 21.30 -31.47 -8.32
N VAL A 84 20.03 -31.86 -8.19
CA VAL A 84 19.59 -33.25 -8.03
C VAL A 84 18.47 -33.58 -9.03
N GLU A 85 18.33 -34.86 -9.37
CA GLU A 85 17.25 -35.36 -10.21
C GLU A 85 16.04 -35.74 -9.34
N PRO A 86 14.80 -35.33 -9.69
CA PRO A 86 13.63 -35.62 -8.86
C PRO A 86 13.41 -37.12 -8.65
N GLY A 87 13.21 -37.54 -7.40
CA GLY A 87 13.03 -38.94 -7.03
C GLY A 87 14.29 -39.82 -7.04
N ALA A 88 15.47 -39.30 -7.43
CA ALA A 88 16.71 -40.08 -7.48
C ALA A 88 17.34 -40.29 -6.08
N TYR A 89 18.15 -41.34 -5.95
CA TYR A 89 18.88 -41.66 -4.71
C TYR A 89 20.29 -41.05 -4.73
N TYR A 90 20.76 -40.62 -3.56
CA TYR A 90 22.07 -40.02 -3.37
C TYR A 90 22.71 -40.54 -2.09
N GLN A 91 24.04 -40.68 -2.12
CA GLN A 91 24.86 -40.95 -0.94
C GLN A 91 25.88 -39.83 -0.76
N ILE A 92 25.96 -39.32 0.46
CA ILE A 92 26.91 -38.30 0.90
C ILE A 92 27.86 -38.95 1.91
N THR A 93 29.16 -38.73 1.75
CA THR A 93 30.20 -39.17 2.68
C THR A 93 31.14 -38.03 3.03
N CYS A 94 31.69 -38.03 4.23
CA CYS A 94 32.73 -37.09 4.66
C CYS A 94 33.53 -37.72 5.81
N ARG A 95 34.85 -37.50 5.84
CA ARG A 95 35.70 -37.86 6.97
C ARG A 95 35.63 -36.74 8.00
N VAL A 96 35.39 -37.10 9.25
CA VAL A 96 35.19 -36.18 10.36
C VAL A 96 36.04 -36.60 11.54
N LYS A 97 36.69 -35.61 12.16
CA LYS A 97 37.33 -35.71 13.48
C LYS A 97 36.68 -34.66 14.37
N ALA A 98 36.39 -34.96 15.63
CA ALA A 98 35.73 -34.05 16.57
C ALA A 98 36.33 -34.15 17.98
N GLU A 99 36.39 -33.02 18.67
CA GLU A 99 36.88 -32.80 20.04
C GLU A 99 35.77 -32.05 20.81
N ALA A 100 35.29 -32.61 21.92
CA ALA A 100 34.14 -32.09 22.67
C ALA A 100 34.54 -31.28 23.92
N PHE A 101 34.10 -30.01 24.00
CA PHE A 101 34.21 -29.21 25.24
C PHE A 101 32.99 -29.38 26.15
N ALA A 102 31.88 -29.90 25.61
CA ALA A 102 30.72 -30.39 26.33
C ALA A 102 30.12 -31.58 25.56
N LEU A 103 29.57 -32.59 26.26
CA LEU A 103 28.96 -33.77 25.64
C LEU A 103 27.48 -33.59 25.28
N GLU A 104 26.89 -32.44 25.65
CA GLU A 104 25.50 -32.08 25.40
C GLU A 104 25.27 -31.61 23.95
N GLY A 105 24.02 -31.67 23.50
CA GLY A 105 23.65 -31.28 22.14
C GLY A 105 24.10 -32.26 21.05
N GLU A 106 24.14 -31.82 19.80
CA GLU A 106 24.53 -32.63 18.64
C GLU A 106 25.88 -32.18 18.08
N GLY A 107 26.90 -33.02 18.13
CA GLY A 107 28.22 -32.74 17.56
C GLY A 107 28.27 -32.72 16.02
N ALA A 108 29.40 -33.13 15.46
CA ALA A 108 29.64 -33.07 14.02
C ALA A 108 28.81 -34.11 13.23
N ASN A 109 28.12 -33.66 12.18
CA ASN A 109 27.22 -34.45 11.33
C ASN A 109 27.16 -33.93 9.88
N ILE A 110 26.70 -34.79 8.97
CA ILE A 110 26.27 -34.41 7.61
C ILE A 110 24.75 -34.24 7.63
N SER A 111 24.18 -33.17 7.08
CA SER A 111 22.73 -32.99 6.99
C SER A 111 22.28 -32.29 5.69
N ILE A 112 20.97 -32.30 5.43
CA ILE A 112 20.35 -31.57 4.31
C ILE A 112 19.54 -30.40 4.84
N ASP A 113 19.71 -29.24 4.21
CA ASP A 113 19.02 -28.00 4.59
C ASP A 113 17.49 -28.11 4.49
N ASN A 114 16.77 -27.42 5.38
CA ASN A 114 15.30 -27.48 5.50
C ASN A 114 14.71 -28.91 5.61
N THR A 115 15.46 -29.85 6.19
CA THR A 115 15.00 -31.19 6.56
C THR A 115 15.54 -31.58 7.95
N PHE A 116 14.87 -32.51 8.63
CA PHE A 116 15.43 -33.18 9.83
C PHE A 116 16.36 -34.36 9.48
N THR A 117 16.83 -34.46 8.23
CA THR A 117 17.66 -35.56 7.75
C THR A 117 19.14 -35.30 8.00
N LYS A 118 19.79 -36.22 8.74
CA LYS A 118 21.22 -36.20 9.06
C LYS A 118 21.86 -37.59 9.10
N SER A 119 23.18 -37.64 9.02
CA SER A 119 23.98 -38.82 9.36
C SER A 119 23.95 -39.10 10.87
N ASN A 120 24.60 -40.19 11.28
CA ASN A 120 25.07 -40.33 12.67
C ASN A 120 25.95 -39.12 13.06
N THR A 121 25.93 -38.77 14.33
CA THR A 121 26.67 -37.64 14.91
C THR A 121 27.88 -38.13 15.70
N VAL A 122 29.04 -37.47 15.55
CA VAL A 122 30.22 -37.69 16.40
C VAL A 122 30.50 -36.45 17.27
N ARG A 123 30.77 -36.66 18.56
CA ARG A 123 31.05 -35.58 19.53
C ARG A 123 32.52 -35.55 19.90
N GLU A 124 33.05 -36.72 20.24
CA GLU A 124 34.46 -36.98 20.50
C GLU A 124 34.94 -38.12 19.58
N THR A 125 36.21 -38.10 19.21
CA THR A 125 36.85 -39.09 18.32
C THR A 125 38.25 -39.54 18.78
N ASP A 126 38.72 -39.06 19.94
CA ASP A 126 40.04 -39.36 20.50
C ASP A 126 41.20 -39.05 19.54
N GLY A 127 40.98 -38.10 18.62
CA GLY A 127 41.94 -37.68 17.59
C GLY A 127 41.90 -38.47 16.27
N GLU A 128 41.10 -39.53 16.17
CA GLU A 128 40.98 -40.38 14.98
C GLU A 128 39.95 -39.88 13.95
N TRP A 129 40.12 -40.26 12.68
CA TRP A 129 39.21 -39.87 11.60
C TRP A 129 38.11 -40.90 11.37
N VAL A 130 36.85 -40.51 11.56
CA VAL A 130 35.65 -41.35 11.34
C VAL A 130 34.94 -40.94 10.05
N THR A 131 34.51 -41.89 9.22
CA THR A 131 33.71 -41.57 8.02
C THR A 131 32.23 -41.54 8.33
N LEU A 132 31.60 -40.39 8.18
CA LEU A 132 30.14 -40.24 8.21
C LEU A 132 29.54 -40.55 6.83
N THR A 133 28.37 -41.17 6.81
CA THR A 133 27.62 -41.49 5.58
C THR A 133 26.15 -41.12 5.79
N LEU A 134 25.54 -40.50 4.78
CA LEU A 134 24.11 -40.18 4.72
C LEU A 134 23.56 -40.60 3.35
N THR A 135 22.57 -41.48 3.33
CA THR A 135 21.89 -41.92 2.10
C THR A 135 20.45 -41.45 2.10
N GLY A 136 20.00 -40.84 1.00
CA GLY A 136 18.63 -40.33 0.88
C GLY A 136 18.11 -40.20 -0.53
N GLN A 137 16.85 -39.79 -0.64
CA GLN A 137 16.11 -39.70 -1.90
C GLN A 137 15.56 -38.28 -2.08
N ALA A 138 15.77 -37.69 -3.27
CA ALA A 138 15.20 -36.40 -3.63
C ALA A 138 13.67 -36.47 -3.74
N GLY A 139 12.99 -35.38 -3.42
CA GLY A 139 11.54 -35.24 -3.59
C GLY A 139 11.08 -35.38 -5.05
N PRO A 140 9.78 -35.65 -5.29
CA PRO A 140 9.24 -35.95 -6.63
C PRO A 140 9.33 -34.78 -7.63
N ASP A 141 9.45 -33.54 -7.13
CA ASP A 141 9.63 -32.31 -7.93
C ASP A 141 10.92 -31.55 -7.57
N GLN A 142 11.81 -32.14 -6.75
CA GLN A 142 13.00 -31.49 -6.22
C GLN A 142 14.15 -31.49 -7.25
N THR A 143 14.70 -30.31 -7.53
CA THR A 143 15.78 -30.12 -8.54
C THR A 143 17.10 -29.62 -7.94
N GLU A 144 17.11 -29.26 -6.66
CA GLU A 144 18.31 -28.87 -5.90
C GLU A 144 18.26 -29.37 -4.46
N ALA A 145 19.44 -29.59 -3.88
CA ALA A 145 19.61 -29.93 -2.47
C ALA A 145 20.86 -29.22 -1.91
N THR A 146 20.76 -28.69 -0.70
CA THR A 146 21.88 -28.05 0.00
C THR A 146 22.45 -29.00 1.04
N VAL A 147 23.70 -29.40 0.85
CA VAL A 147 24.46 -30.27 1.75
C VAL A 147 25.12 -29.42 2.81
N LEU A 148 24.99 -29.86 4.07
CA LEU A 148 25.52 -29.21 5.26
C LEU A 148 26.54 -30.11 5.95
N LEU A 149 27.77 -29.62 6.13
CA LEU A 149 28.75 -30.18 7.05
C LEU A 149 28.68 -29.36 8.33
N ARG A 150 28.16 -29.96 9.40
CA ARG A 150 27.54 -29.22 10.53
C ARG A 150 28.11 -29.66 11.87
N VAL A 151 28.18 -28.72 12.80
CA VAL A 151 28.37 -28.93 14.24
C VAL A 151 27.18 -28.28 14.93
N GLY A 152 26.35 -29.09 15.60
CA GLY A 152 25.00 -28.71 16.03
C GLY A 152 23.93 -29.42 15.21
N PHE A 153 22.68 -29.34 15.67
CA PHE A 153 21.50 -29.66 14.87
C PHE A 153 20.30 -28.80 15.32
N TYR A 154 19.20 -28.81 14.56
CA TYR A 154 17.99 -28.04 14.88
C TYR A 154 17.51 -28.32 16.32
N GLY A 155 17.54 -27.29 17.19
CA GLY A 155 17.17 -27.41 18.61
C GLY A 155 18.19 -28.14 19.50
N ALA A 156 19.38 -28.43 18.98
CA ALA A 156 20.44 -29.19 19.66
C ALA A 156 21.83 -28.64 19.27
N GLU A 157 22.07 -27.37 19.62
CA GLU A 157 23.35 -26.67 19.55
C GLU A 157 24.47 -27.46 20.26
N SER A 158 25.74 -27.29 19.87
CA SER A 158 26.85 -27.96 20.57
C SER A 158 28.15 -27.18 20.62
N ARG A 159 28.93 -27.49 21.66
CA ARG A 159 30.25 -26.89 21.95
C ARG A 159 31.36 -27.87 21.59
N VAL A 160 31.60 -28.03 20.29
CA VAL A 160 32.53 -29.01 19.70
C VAL A 160 33.45 -28.30 18.70
N ARG A 161 34.71 -28.75 18.63
CA ARG A 161 35.64 -28.44 17.53
C ARG A 161 35.69 -29.63 16.59
N ALA A 162 35.35 -29.42 15.33
CA ALA A 162 35.31 -30.47 14.32
C ALA A 162 36.13 -30.11 13.08
N TRP A 163 36.72 -31.13 12.48
CA TRP A 163 37.47 -31.07 11.22
C TRP A 163 36.81 -32.00 10.21
N PHE A 164 36.70 -31.53 8.97
CA PHE A 164 36.06 -32.18 7.84
C PHE A 164 37.06 -32.34 6.69
N ASP A 165 37.07 -33.52 6.08
CA ASP A 165 37.94 -33.91 4.96
C ASP A 165 37.13 -34.77 3.96
N SER A 166 37.50 -34.69 2.68
CA SER A 166 37.05 -35.63 1.63
C SER A 166 35.52 -35.78 1.55
N ALA A 167 34.80 -34.66 1.51
CA ALA A 167 33.36 -34.61 1.34
C ALA A 167 32.95 -34.98 -0.10
N GLN A 168 32.07 -35.97 -0.26
CA GLN A 168 31.56 -36.43 -1.55
C GLN A 168 30.05 -36.63 -1.54
N MET A 169 29.37 -36.26 -2.62
CA MET A 169 27.98 -36.63 -2.90
C MET A 169 27.90 -37.29 -4.27
N VAL A 170 27.33 -38.49 -4.34
CA VAL A 170 27.25 -39.31 -5.55
C VAL A 170 25.82 -39.82 -5.74
N GLN A 171 25.34 -39.84 -6.98
CA GLN A 171 24.04 -40.42 -7.34
C GLN A 171 24.11 -41.95 -7.33
N LEU A 172 23.03 -42.60 -6.88
CA LEU A 172 22.89 -44.05 -6.84
C LEU A 172 21.74 -44.51 -7.75
N ASP A 173 21.92 -45.65 -8.40
CA ASP A 173 20.86 -46.30 -9.22
C ASP A 173 19.69 -46.80 -8.36
N SER A 174 19.95 -47.16 -7.10
CA SER A 174 18.93 -47.59 -6.13
C SER A 174 19.45 -47.47 -4.69
N ALA A 175 18.55 -47.53 -3.71
CA ALA A 175 18.91 -47.55 -2.29
C ALA A 175 19.77 -48.80 -1.94
N PRO A 176 20.89 -48.67 -1.22
CA PRO A 176 21.74 -49.80 -0.86
C PRO A 176 21.00 -50.84 0.00
N ALA A 177 21.25 -52.13 -0.26
CA ALA A 177 20.59 -53.22 0.44
C ALA A 177 20.82 -53.15 1.97
N GLY A 178 19.72 -53.00 2.72
CA GLY A 178 19.75 -52.88 4.19
C GLY A 178 19.89 -51.46 4.74
N VAL A 179 19.97 -50.43 3.89
CA VAL A 179 20.02 -49.02 4.30
C VAL A 179 18.69 -48.34 3.99
N GLN A 180 18.03 -47.78 5.01
CA GLN A 180 16.84 -46.96 4.80
C GLN A 180 17.24 -45.59 4.22
N ALA A 181 16.79 -45.28 3.00
CA ALA A 181 17.01 -43.97 2.41
C ALA A 181 16.14 -42.91 3.11
N MET A 182 16.78 -41.85 3.60
CA MET A 182 16.10 -40.71 4.24
C MET A 182 15.51 -39.77 3.18
N SER A 183 14.43 -39.05 3.51
CA SER A 183 13.87 -38.05 2.59
C SER A 183 14.77 -36.81 2.54
N PHE A 184 15.12 -36.35 1.33
CA PHE A 184 15.73 -35.04 1.10
C PHE A 184 14.71 -33.97 0.67
N ALA A 185 13.43 -34.35 0.55
CA ALA A 185 12.35 -33.42 0.24
C ALA A 185 12.27 -32.35 1.33
N THR A 186 12.54 -31.10 0.95
CA THR A 186 12.47 -29.93 1.83
C THR A 186 11.07 -29.82 2.45
N LEU A 187 11.02 -29.68 3.76
CA LEU A 187 9.78 -29.39 4.47
C LEU A 187 9.30 -28.00 4.03
N ALA A 188 8.02 -27.86 3.71
CA ALA A 188 7.41 -26.55 3.62
C ALA A 188 7.60 -25.83 4.97
N PRO A 189 7.88 -24.51 5.00
CA PRO A 189 7.98 -23.79 6.26
C PRO A 189 6.68 -23.98 7.04
N ALA A 190 6.80 -24.41 8.28
CA ALA A 190 5.64 -24.56 9.16
C ALA A 190 4.99 -23.18 9.34
N SER A 191 3.73 -23.07 8.93
CA SER A 191 2.84 -22.00 9.41
C SER A 191 2.70 -22.17 10.93
N GLU A 192 2.91 -21.11 11.71
CA GLU A 192 2.84 -21.10 13.18
C GLU A 192 1.40 -21.32 13.74
N ASP A 193 0.46 -21.75 12.91
CA ASP A 193 -0.99 -21.82 13.19
C ASP A 193 -1.48 -23.15 13.79
N GLU A 194 -0.62 -24.16 13.98
CA GLU A 194 -1.02 -25.49 14.51
C GLU A 194 -0.73 -25.70 16.01
N VAL A 195 -1.19 -24.78 16.86
CA VAL A 195 -1.48 -25.08 18.28
C VAL A 195 -2.85 -24.51 18.66
N GLY A 196 -3.87 -25.38 18.72
CA GLY A 196 -5.15 -25.04 19.36
C GLY A 196 -6.44 -25.34 18.59
N GLN A 197 -6.66 -26.57 18.12
CA GLN A 197 -8.02 -27.03 17.80
C GLN A 197 -8.66 -27.70 19.02
N ASN A 198 -9.60 -26.99 19.67
CA ASN A 198 -10.96 -27.46 19.95
C ASN A 198 -11.80 -26.34 20.61
N ASP A 199 -13.13 -26.39 20.41
CA ASP A 199 -14.18 -25.56 21.03
C ASP A 199 -14.29 -24.07 20.63
N ALA A 200 -14.55 -23.81 19.34
CA ALA A 200 -15.16 -22.54 18.88
C ALA A 200 -16.04 -22.70 17.62
N PHE A 201 -17.25 -23.23 17.74
CA PHE A 201 -18.18 -23.40 16.59
C PHE A 201 -18.72 -22.07 16.00
N PHE A 202 -18.39 -20.93 16.62
CA PHE A 202 -18.54 -19.58 16.06
C PHE A 202 -17.36 -18.68 16.51
N GLY A 203 -16.15 -18.97 16.02
CA GLY A 203 -14.92 -18.25 16.36
C GLY A 203 -14.58 -17.06 15.44
N GLU A 204 -13.90 -16.06 15.99
CA GLU A 204 -13.53 -14.79 15.32
C GLU A 204 -12.53 -14.93 14.15
N ALA A 205 -11.92 -16.11 13.97
CA ALA A 205 -10.93 -16.39 12.93
C ALA A 205 -11.44 -16.12 11.49
N ALA A 206 -12.75 -16.20 11.24
CA ALA A 206 -13.36 -15.89 9.94
C ALA A 206 -13.28 -14.39 9.53
N ALA A 207 -12.79 -13.51 10.41
CA ALA A 207 -12.62 -12.08 10.12
C ALA A 207 -11.25 -11.72 9.52
N SER A 208 -10.24 -12.59 9.61
CA SER A 208 -8.87 -12.30 9.15
C SER A 208 -8.67 -12.47 7.63
N GLY A 209 -9.57 -13.19 6.94
CA GLY A 209 -9.44 -13.54 5.53
C GLY A 209 -9.95 -12.52 4.50
N TYR A 210 -10.22 -11.27 4.89
CA TYR A 210 -10.74 -10.24 3.97
C TYR A 210 -9.62 -9.49 3.23
N GLU A 211 -8.90 -10.17 2.33
CA GLU A 211 -7.99 -9.55 1.35
C GLU A 211 -8.74 -8.70 0.30
N THR A 212 -9.33 -7.60 0.74
CA THR A 212 -10.01 -6.65 -0.13
C THR A 212 -8.97 -5.84 -0.91
N HIS A 213 -8.85 -6.15 -2.21
CA HIS A 213 -7.97 -5.45 -3.16
C HIS A 213 -8.51 -4.03 -3.47
N ASN A 214 -8.51 -3.17 -2.45
CA ASN A 214 -9.08 -1.82 -2.41
C ASN A 214 -8.50 -0.88 -3.47
N GLU A 215 -7.28 -1.17 -3.88
CA GLU A 215 -6.45 -0.52 -4.89
C GLU A 215 -7.16 -0.41 -6.25
N LEU A 216 -7.74 -1.51 -6.73
CA LEU A 216 -8.43 -1.59 -8.01
C LEU A 216 -9.76 -0.81 -7.99
N ILE A 217 -10.45 -0.83 -6.85
CA ILE A 217 -11.70 -0.11 -6.60
C ILE A 217 -11.44 1.41 -6.58
N LEU A 218 -10.38 1.84 -5.88
CA LEU A 218 -9.98 3.24 -5.77
C LEU A 218 -9.38 3.77 -7.09
N LEU A 219 -8.65 2.93 -7.84
CA LEU A 219 -8.24 3.23 -9.22
C LEU A 219 -9.44 3.43 -10.15
N ALA A 220 -10.46 2.57 -10.08
CA ALA A 220 -11.68 2.72 -10.88
C ALA A 220 -12.43 4.03 -10.55
N ALA A 221 -12.53 4.38 -9.27
CA ALA A 221 -13.09 5.66 -8.83
C ALA A 221 -12.27 6.86 -9.31
N ALA A 222 -10.94 6.82 -9.20
CA ALA A 222 -10.06 7.89 -9.68
C ALA A 222 -10.14 8.08 -11.20
N LEU A 223 -10.15 6.99 -11.97
CA LEU A 223 -10.35 7.00 -13.42
C LEU A 223 -11.71 7.60 -13.80
N PHE A 224 -12.77 7.29 -13.05
CA PHE A 224 -14.09 7.85 -13.28
C PHE A 224 -14.19 9.34 -12.91
N VAL A 225 -13.56 9.78 -11.81
CA VAL A 225 -13.48 11.20 -11.45
C VAL A 225 -12.70 11.97 -12.52
N PHE A 226 -11.59 11.43 -13.03
CA PHE A 226 -10.86 11.99 -14.17
C PHE A 226 -11.74 12.04 -15.44
N LEU A 227 -12.47 10.97 -15.73
CA LEU A 227 -13.36 10.86 -16.88
C LEU A 227 -14.50 11.90 -16.82
N LEU A 228 -15.21 12.02 -15.69
CA LEU A 228 -16.18 13.08 -15.42
C LEU A 228 -15.56 14.45 -15.63
N CYS A 229 -14.40 14.71 -15.00
CA CYS A 229 -13.68 15.97 -15.11
C CYS A 229 -13.32 16.33 -16.55
N ALA A 230 -12.85 15.40 -17.37
CA ALA A 230 -12.56 15.61 -18.79
C ALA A 230 -13.83 15.82 -19.64
N ILE A 231 -14.92 15.14 -19.31
CA ILE A 231 -16.20 15.19 -20.03
C ILE A 231 -16.93 16.51 -19.82
N TYR A 232 -17.06 16.97 -18.57
CA TYR A 232 -17.71 18.23 -18.18
C TYR A 232 -17.10 19.47 -18.86
N THR A 233 -15.85 19.35 -19.28
CA THR A 233 -14.98 20.50 -19.54
C THR A 233 -14.52 20.56 -21.00
N GLN A 234 -14.29 19.41 -21.64
CA GLN A 234 -13.86 19.31 -23.03
C GLN A 234 -14.94 18.77 -23.95
N GLN A 235 -15.58 17.64 -23.64
CA GLN A 235 -16.42 16.93 -24.64
C GLN A 235 -17.78 17.61 -24.84
N PHE A 236 -18.52 17.94 -23.79
CA PHE A 236 -19.79 18.66 -23.92
C PHE A 236 -19.63 20.11 -24.41
N ARG A 237 -18.41 20.65 -24.44
CA ARG A 237 -18.10 22.00 -24.94
C ARG A 237 -17.56 22.04 -26.39
N ARG A 238 -17.21 20.89 -27.01
CA ARG A 238 -16.59 20.78 -28.35
C ARG A 238 -17.56 20.40 -29.48
N ALA A 239 -18.84 20.78 -29.36
CA ALA A 239 -19.92 20.41 -30.28
C ALA A 239 -19.91 21.14 -31.66
N ARG A 240 -18.75 21.23 -32.34
CA ARG A 240 -18.62 21.84 -33.68
C ARG A 240 -18.21 20.89 -34.81
N SER A 241 -17.83 19.66 -34.49
CA SER A 241 -17.72 18.57 -35.46
C SER A 241 -18.36 17.34 -34.87
N GLU A 242 -19.00 16.49 -35.68
CA GLU A 242 -19.42 15.17 -35.23
C GLU A 242 -18.25 14.17 -35.37
N LEU A 243 -18.34 13.02 -34.71
CA LEU A 243 -17.43 11.90 -34.98
C LEU A 243 -17.99 11.10 -36.15
N GLN A 244 -17.15 10.73 -37.12
CA GLN A 244 -17.58 9.84 -38.20
C GLN A 244 -18.12 8.51 -37.61
N PRO A 245 -19.24 7.96 -38.12
CA PRO A 245 -19.88 6.79 -37.53
C PRO A 245 -18.98 5.55 -37.41
N ARG A 246 -18.04 5.36 -38.34
CA ARG A 246 -17.06 4.25 -38.29
C ARG A 246 -16.14 4.37 -37.07
N ASN A 247 -15.57 5.54 -36.85
CA ASN A 247 -14.63 5.79 -35.74
C ASN A 247 -15.34 5.66 -34.39
N ALA A 248 -16.60 6.08 -34.31
CA ALA A 248 -17.41 5.93 -33.11
C ALA A 248 -17.71 4.47 -32.74
N ARG A 249 -17.98 3.58 -33.72
CA ARG A 249 -18.15 2.15 -33.45
C ARG A 249 -16.87 1.51 -32.90
N VAL A 250 -15.72 1.85 -33.47
CA VAL A 250 -14.42 1.36 -32.97
C VAL A 250 -14.19 1.83 -31.53
N VAL A 251 -14.35 3.13 -31.26
CA VAL A 251 -14.21 3.69 -29.90
C VAL A 251 -15.14 3.00 -28.90
N LEU A 252 -16.42 2.77 -29.26
CA LEU A 252 -17.36 2.07 -28.38
C LEU A 252 -16.91 0.63 -28.06
N VAL A 253 -16.49 -0.14 -29.07
CA VAL A 253 -16.05 -1.54 -28.87
C VAL A 253 -14.77 -1.61 -28.04
N THR A 254 -13.77 -0.78 -28.34
CA THR A 254 -12.52 -0.73 -27.55
C THR A 254 -12.79 -0.32 -26.09
N MET A 255 -13.69 0.65 -25.88
CA MET A 255 -14.10 1.11 -24.55
C MET A 255 -14.84 0.02 -23.75
N LEU A 256 -15.78 -0.70 -24.37
CA LEU A 256 -16.50 -1.80 -23.73
C LEU A 256 -15.59 -2.99 -23.42
N LEU A 257 -14.65 -3.30 -24.31
CA LEU A 257 -13.65 -4.35 -24.07
C LEU A 257 -12.74 -4.00 -22.88
N ALA A 258 -12.28 -2.75 -22.78
CA ALA A 258 -11.50 -2.29 -21.63
C ALA A 258 -12.31 -2.33 -20.32
N ALA A 259 -13.59 -1.94 -20.35
CA ALA A 259 -14.49 -2.01 -19.20
C ALA A 259 -14.87 -3.44 -18.79
N PHE A 260 -14.87 -4.39 -19.74
CA PHE A 260 -15.04 -5.82 -19.49
C PHE A 260 -13.79 -6.42 -18.83
N VAL A 261 -12.60 -6.22 -19.42
CA VAL A 261 -11.33 -6.71 -18.87
C VAL A 261 -11.10 -6.20 -17.45
N LEU A 262 -11.35 -4.91 -17.19
CA LEU A 262 -11.27 -4.34 -15.83
C LEU A 262 -12.20 -5.05 -14.84
N ARG A 263 -13.45 -5.35 -15.22
CA ARG A 263 -14.39 -6.09 -14.38
C ARG A 263 -13.97 -7.54 -14.18
N CYS A 264 -13.48 -8.22 -15.20
CA CYS A 264 -12.99 -9.60 -15.07
C CYS A 264 -11.79 -9.68 -14.11
N LEU A 265 -10.83 -8.75 -14.21
CA LEU A 265 -9.69 -8.67 -13.28
C LEU A 265 -10.15 -8.46 -11.84
N ILE A 266 -11.09 -7.54 -11.60
CA ILE A 266 -11.66 -7.31 -10.27
C ILE A 266 -12.43 -8.55 -9.77
N ALA A 267 -13.20 -9.21 -10.62
CA ALA A 267 -14.02 -10.36 -10.25
C ALA A 267 -13.23 -11.63 -9.92
N VAL A 268 -12.01 -11.80 -10.47
CA VAL A 268 -11.09 -12.90 -10.06
C VAL A 268 -10.23 -12.53 -8.85
N SER A 269 -9.93 -11.23 -8.64
CA SER A 269 -9.08 -10.78 -7.52
C SER A 269 -9.86 -10.53 -6.23
N VAL A 270 -11.19 -10.39 -6.31
CA VAL A 270 -12.06 -10.13 -5.16
C VAL A 270 -13.15 -11.19 -5.14
N ARG A 271 -13.19 -12.04 -4.08
CA ARG A 271 -14.25 -13.05 -3.88
C ARG A 271 -15.64 -12.41 -3.85
N GLY A 272 -15.76 -11.25 -3.20
CA GLY A 272 -17.01 -10.50 -3.04
C GLY A 272 -17.59 -10.69 -1.65
N TYR A 273 -18.80 -10.19 -1.45
CA TYR A 273 -19.45 -10.24 -0.13
C TYR A 273 -19.88 -11.67 0.16
N SER A 274 -19.25 -12.29 1.17
CA SER A 274 -19.32 -13.73 1.45
C SER A 274 -20.75 -14.26 1.54
N VAL A 275 -21.66 -13.56 2.23
CA VAL A 275 -23.07 -13.97 2.36
C VAL A 275 -23.77 -14.05 1.00
N ASP A 276 -23.68 -13.00 0.18
CA ASP A 276 -24.35 -12.94 -1.12
C ASP A 276 -23.76 -14.01 -2.07
N ILE A 277 -22.44 -14.14 -2.11
CA ILE A 277 -21.74 -15.11 -2.98
C ILE A 277 -22.07 -16.54 -2.58
N ASN A 278 -21.97 -16.89 -1.30
CA ASN A 278 -22.30 -18.23 -0.81
C ASN A 278 -23.77 -18.58 -1.09
N CYS A 279 -24.71 -17.63 -0.96
CA CYS A 279 -26.09 -17.81 -1.37
C CYS A 279 -26.22 -18.08 -2.87
N PHE A 280 -25.59 -17.28 -3.73
CA PHE A 280 -25.66 -17.47 -5.18
C PHE A 280 -25.04 -18.81 -5.64
N GLU A 281 -23.91 -19.21 -5.07
CA GLU A 281 -23.26 -20.50 -5.35
C GLU A 281 -24.15 -21.67 -4.90
N ALA A 282 -24.69 -21.62 -3.67
CA ALA A 282 -25.61 -22.64 -3.16
C ALA A 282 -26.92 -22.73 -3.98
N TRP A 283 -27.49 -21.60 -4.39
CA TRP A 283 -28.68 -21.56 -5.23
C TRP A 283 -28.41 -22.07 -6.65
N ALA A 284 -27.24 -21.75 -7.23
CA ALA A 284 -26.83 -22.27 -8.53
C ALA A 284 -26.66 -23.81 -8.47
N TYR A 285 -25.98 -24.31 -7.43
CA TYR A 285 -25.83 -25.73 -7.13
C TYR A 285 -27.19 -26.42 -6.99
N ARG A 286 -28.09 -25.92 -6.13
CA ARG A 286 -29.42 -26.50 -5.91
C ARG A 286 -30.24 -26.51 -7.19
N MET A 287 -30.23 -25.43 -7.97
CA MET A 287 -30.99 -25.34 -9.22
C MET A 287 -30.54 -26.40 -10.27
N LEU A 288 -29.26 -26.75 -10.31
CA LEU A 288 -28.78 -27.85 -11.17
C LEU A 288 -29.21 -29.23 -10.66
N HIS A 289 -29.16 -29.47 -9.35
CA HIS A 289 -29.32 -30.81 -8.76
C HIS A 289 -30.77 -31.17 -8.40
N THR A 290 -31.61 -30.22 -7.95
CA THR A 290 -33.04 -30.45 -7.66
C THR A 290 -33.94 -30.06 -8.82
N GLY A 291 -33.47 -29.18 -9.71
CA GLY A 291 -34.28 -28.59 -10.77
C GLY A 291 -35.31 -27.55 -10.26
N PRO A 292 -36.00 -26.86 -11.18
CA PRO A 292 -36.87 -25.73 -10.85
C PRO A 292 -38.19 -26.11 -10.15
N LEU A 293 -38.71 -27.33 -10.36
CA LEU A 293 -39.97 -27.79 -9.76
C LEU A 293 -39.86 -28.01 -8.25
N GLU A 294 -38.71 -28.49 -7.79
CA GLU A 294 -38.42 -28.87 -6.39
C GLU A 294 -37.46 -27.89 -5.69
N PHE A 295 -37.16 -26.74 -6.31
CA PHE A 295 -36.24 -25.78 -5.71
C PHE A 295 -36.74 -25.25 -4.37
N TYR A 296 -38.05 -24.92 -4.29
CA TYR A 296 -38.72 -24.34 -3.11
C TYR A 296 -39.56 -25.33 -2.29
N SER A 297 -39.48 -26.65 -2.57
CA SER A 297 -40.30 -27.63 -1.85
C SER A 297 -39.83 -27.89 -0.41
N ASP A 298 -38.60 -27.50 -0.07
CA ASP A 298 -38.01 -27.55 1.26
C ASP A 298 -38.21 -26.20 2.00
N PRO A 299 -39.08 -26.12 3.02
CA PRO A 299 -39.34 -24.87 3.74
C PRO A 299 -38.17 -24.40 4.63
N SER A 300 -37.16 -25.24 4.86
CA SER A 300 -35.99 -24.90 5.67
C SER A 300 -34.86 -24.25 4.85
N TYR A 301 -34.93 -24.34 3.51
CA TYR A 301 -33.92 -23.80 2.62
C TYR A 301 -34.10 -22.30 2.38
N PHE A 302 -33.10 -21.51 2.75
CA PHE A 302 -33.15 -20.05 2.61
C PHE A 302 -32.97 -19.59 1.15
N CYS A 303 -34.00 -18.96 0.59
CA CYS A 303 -33.93 -18.20 -0.66
C CYS A 303 -34.99 -17.07 -0.65
N ASP A 304 -34.54 -15.81 -0.72
CA ASP A 304 -35.38 -14.61 -0.75
C ASP A 304 -35.49 -13.97 -2.16
N TYR A 305 -34.87 -14.59 -3.17
CA TYR A 305 -34.93 -14.15 -4.57
C TYR A 305 -36.07 -14.82 -5.35
N PRO A 306 -36.77 -14.10 -6.27
CA PRO A 306 -37.75 -14.72 -7.13
C PRO A 306 -37.10 -15.45 -8.34
N PRO A 307 -37.85 -16.34 -9.02
CA PRO A 307 -37.21 -17.43 -9.77
C PRO A 307 -36.44 -17.06 -11.04
N VAL A 308 -36.63 -15.87 -11.63
CA VAL A 308 -35.94 -15.52 -12.90
C VAL A 308 -34.44 -15.35 -12.70
N TYR A 309 -33.98 -14.88 -11.53
CA TYR A 309 -32.54 -14.81 -11.27
C TYR A 309 -31.91 -16.21 -11.09
N LEU A 310 -32.63 -17.13 -10.44
CA LEU A 310 -32.17 -18.51 -10.25
C LEU A 310 -32.00 -19.26 -11.60
N LEU A 311 -32.90 -19.00 -12.55
CA LEU A 311 -32.77 -19.50 -13.93
C LEU A 311 -31.56 -18.93 -14.69
N LEU A 312 -31.03 -17.77 -14.28
CA LEU A 312 -29.79 -17.21 -14.82
C LEU A 312 -28.55 -17.84 -14.16
N LEU A 313 -28.63 -18.21 -12.88
CA LEU A 313 -27.56 -18.93 -12.16
C LEU A 313 -27.38 -20.37 -12.65
N TRP A 314 -28.48 -21.08 -12.95
CA TRP A 314 -28.46 -22.49 -13.40
C TRP A 314 -27.41 -22.83 -14.48
N PRO A 315 -27.32 -22.10 -15.63
CA PRO A 315 -26.30 -22.39 -16.63
C PRO A 315 -24.86 -22.11 -16.14
N MET A 316 -24.62 -21.27 -15.14
CA MET A 316 -23.27 -21.03 -14.63
C MET A 316 -22.74 -22.25 -13.90
N GLU A 317 -23.55 -22.87 -13.05
CA GLU A 317 -23.20 -24.13 -12.36
C GLU A 317 -23.05 -25.32 -13.33
N ALA A 318 -23.91 -25.38 -14.34
CA ALA A 318 -23.78 -26.38 -15.41
C ALA A 318 -22.44 -26.25 -16.15
N LEU A 319 -21.99 -25.02 -16.44
CA LEU A 319 -20.68 -24.76 -17.03
C LEU A 319 -19.54 -25.07 -16.05
N ARG A 320 -19.67 -24.74 -14.75
CA ARG A 320 -18.65 -25.03 -13.72
C ARG A 320 -18.36 -26.54 -13.68
N THR A 321 -19.44 -27.33 -13.65
CA THR A 321 -19.40 -28.79 -13.64
C THR A 321 -18.82 -29.33 -14.96
N ALA A 322 -19.25 -28.81 -16.11
CA ALA A 322 -18.78 -29.26 -17.43
C ALA A 322 -17.29 -28.98 -17.70
N PHE A 323 -16.71 -27.93 -17.10
CA PHE A 323 -15.29 -27.58 -17.23
C PHE A 323 -14.41 -28.07 -16.06
N GLY A 324 -14.96 -28.80 -15.09
CA GLY A 324 -14.18 -29.30 -13.94
C GLY A 324 -13.65 -28.18 -13.03
N VAL A 325 -14.31 -27.03 -12.98
CA VAL A 325 -13.88 -25.87 -12.20
C VAL A 325 -14.17 -26.11 -10.71
N ALA A 326 -13.14 -26.00 -9.86
CA ALA A 326 -13.24 -26.19 -8.42
C ALA A 326 -14.19 -25.16 -7.78
N TYR A 327 -14.92 -25.59 -6.74
CA TYR A 327 -16.04 -24.83 -6.17
C TYR A 327 -15.62 -23.49 -5.55
N ASP A 328 -14.52 -23.42 -4.79
CA ASP A 328 -14.00 -22.16 -4.23
C ASP A 328 -12.82 -21.58 -5.05
N SER A 329 -12.92 -21.63 -6.38
CA SER A 329 -11.90 -21.06 -7.27
C SER A 329 -12.29 -19.67 -7.78
N SER A 330 -11.29 -18.81 -8.00
CA SER A 330 -11.49 -17.49 -8.62
C SER A 330 -12.13 -17.53 -10.00
N ALA A 331 -11.98 -18.65 -10.72
CA ALA A 331 -12.71 -18.93 -11.95
C ALA A 331 -14.22 -19.10 -11.71
N HIS A 332 -14.64 -19.79 -10.65
CA HIS A 332 -16.05 -19.91 -10.27
C HIS A 332 -16.64 -18.57 -9.82
N TRP A 333 -15.92 -17.79 -9.01
CA TRP A 333 -16.36 -16.45 -8.60
C TRP A 333 -16.64 -15.56 -9.83
N LEU A 334 -15.75 -15.58 -10.85
CA LEU A 334 -15.97 -14.88 -12.12
C LEU A 334 -17.23 -15.37 -12.85
N MET A 335 -17.54 -16.66 -12.83
CA MET A 335 -18.71 -17.23 -13.50
C MET A 335 -20.02 -16.76 -12.87
N ILE A 336 -20.14 -16.79 -11.54
CA ILE A 336 -21.31 -16.24 -10.81
C ILE A 336 -21.50 -14.75 -11.15
N LYS A 337 -20.40 -13.98 -11.18
CA LYS A 337 -20.41 -12.54 -11.44
C LYS A 337 -20.56 -12.15 -12.92
N LEU A 338 -20.44 -13.10 -13.85
CA LEU A 338 -20.40 -12.80 -15.28
C LEU A 338 -21.70 -12.17 -15.79
N ILE A 339 -22.85 -12.64 -15.30
CA ILE A 339 -24.17 -12.16 -15.72
C ILE A 339 -24.37 -10.67 -15.37
N PRO A 340 -24.21 -10.22 -14.09
CA PRO A 340 -24.34 -8.80 -13.78
C PRO A 340 -23.29 -7.93 -14.48
N ILE A 341 -22.06 -8.42 -14.68
CA ILE A 341 -21.03 -7.72 -15.48
C ILE A 341 -21.50 -7.47 -16.93
N LEU A 342 -22.08 -8.49 -17.57
CA LEU A 342 -22.59 -8.38 -18.94
C LEU A 342 -23.83 -7.47 -19.03
N CYS A 343 -24.74 -7.53 -18.05
CA CYS A 343 -25.90 -6.65 -17.98
C CYS A 343 -25.52 -5.16 -17.88
N ASP A 344 -24.45 -4.86 -17.16
CA ASP A 344 -23.89 -3.51 -17.04
C ASP A 344 -23.39 -2.97 -18.39
N LEU A 345 -22.59 -3.78 -19.10
CA LEU A 345 -22.07 -3.42 -20.42
C LEU A 345 -23.20 -3.30 -21.46
N ALA A 346 -24.22 -4.16 -21.37
CA ALA A 346 -25.45 -4.04 -22.15
C ALA A 346 -26.23 -2.74 -21.81
N GLY A 347 -26.23 -2.30 -20.55
CA GLY A 347 -26.74 -1.00 -20.13
C GLY A 347 -26.05 0.18 -20.82
N ALA A 348 -24.71 0.16 -20.88
CA ALA A 348 -23.92 1.15 -21.63
C ALA A 348 -24.23 1.13 -23.15
N VAL A 349 -24.40 -0.05 -23.75
CA VAL A 349 -24.80 -0.22 -25.16
C VAL A 349 -26.22 0.32 -25.40
N CYS A 350 -27.16 0.04 -24.50
CA CYS A 350 -28.54 0.52 -24.57
C CYS A 350 -28.60 2.05 -24.52
N LEU A 351 -27.88 2.64 -23.57
CA LEU A 351 -27.70 4.10 -23.41
C LEU A 351 -27.09 4.72 -24.68
N TYR A 352 -26.02 4.14 -25.25
CA TYR A 352 -25.46 4.59 -26.54
C TYR A 352 -26.50 4.52 -27.67
N ALA A 353 -27.18 3.38 -27.82
CA ALA A 353 -28.10 3.10 -28.91
C ALA A 353 -29.32 4.03 -28.90
N TYR A 354 -29.77 4.43 -27.71
CA TYR A 354 -30.83 5.41 -27.49
C TYR A 354 -30.33 6.86 -27.68
N ALA A 355 -29.23 7.23 -27.01
CA ALA A 355 -28.69 8.59 -27.01
C ALA A 355 -28.23 9.06 -28.40
N ARG A 356 -27.64 8.19 -29.23
CA ARG A 356 -27.10 8.57 -30.56
C ARG A 356 -28.14 9.20 -31.50
N ARG A 357 -29.42 8.84 -31.34
CA ARG A 357 -30.54 9.36 -32.14
C ARG A 357 -31.13 10.67 -31.61
N ARG A 358 -30.78 11.08 -30.38
CA ARG A 358 -31.38 12.26 -29.70
C ARG A 358 -30.36 13.35 -29.33
N ALA A 359 -29.14 12.97 -28.97
CA ALA A 359 -28.11 13.88 -28.46
C ALA A 359 -26.84 13.96 -29.33
N GLY A 360 -26.81 13.22 -30.45
CA GLY A 360 -25.66 13.15 -31.35
C GLY A 360 -24.63 12.09 -30.94
N LEU A 361 -23.78 11.74 -31.91
CA LEU A 361 -22.89 10.57 -31.84
C LEU A 361 -21.82 10.69 -30.74
N ARG A 362 -21.28 11.91 -30.53
CA ARG A 362 -20.28 12.16 -29.48
C ARG A 362 -20.85 12.06 -28.07
N VAL A 363 -22.04 12.62 -27.85
CA VAL A 363 -22.72 12.57 -26.54
C VAL A 363 -23.06 11.14 -26.17
N ALA A 364 -23.53 10.35 -27.13
CA ALA A 364 -23.85 8.94 -26.92
C ALA A 364 -22.64 8.12 -26.44
N LEU A 365 -21.47 8.29 -27.07
CA LEU A 365 -20.23 7.64 -26.62
C LEU A 365 -19.84 8.07 -25.20
N VAL A 366 -19.92 9.38 -24.93
CA VAL A 366 -19.59 9.96 -23.63
C VAL A 366 -20.47 9.41 -22.51
N LEU A 367 -21.79 9.29 -22.73
CA LEU A 367 -22.72 8.75 -21.73
C LEU A 367 -22.53 7.24 -21.53
N ALA A 368 -22.29 6.48 -22.60
CA ALA A 368 -21.95 5.06 -22.49
C ALA A 368 -20.62 4.83 -21.77
N CYS A 369 -19.63 5.72 -21.96
CA CYS A 369 -18.36 5.69 -21.25
C CYS A 369 -18.54 5.95 -19.75
N LEU A 370 -19.36 6.95 -19.38
CA LEU A 370 -19.69 7.22 -17.98
C LEU A 370 -20.36 6.03 -17.31
N TYR A 371 -21.28 5.32 -17.97
CA TYR A 371 -21.88 4.12 -17.36
C TYR A 371 -20.90 2.92 -17.34
N ALA A 372 -20.17 2.67 -18.43
CA ALA A 372 -19.24 1.55 -18.50
C ALA A 372 -18.10 1.64 -17.46
N PHE A 373 -17.64 2.84 -17.11
CA PHE A 373 -16.62 3.06 -16.07
C PHE A 373 -17.19 3.63 -14.76
N GLN A 374 -18.50 3.51 -14.52
CA GLN A 374 -19.12 3.93 -13.27
C GLN A 374 -18.59 3.07 -12.11
N PRO A 375 -17.87 3.61 -11.10
CA PRO A 375 -17.35 2.83 -9.98
C PRO A 375 -18.41 2.06 -9.22
N ILE A 376 -19.64 2.59 -9.05
CA ILE A 376 -20.74 1.82 -8.42
C ILE A 376 -21.07 0.56 -9.22
N ALA A 377 -21.10 0.68 -10.54
CA ALA A 377 -21.45 -0.39 -11.46
C ALA A 377 -20.37 -1.49 -11.45
N ILE A 378 -19.09 -1.08 -11.38
CA ILE A 378 -17.94 -1.98 -11.20
C ILE A 378 -17.97 -2.64 -9.80
N LEU A 379 -18.21 -1.87 -8.75
CA LEU A 379 -18.21 -2.33 -7.37
C LEU A 379 -19.35 -3.33 -7.11
N ASP A 380 -20.56 -3.04 -7.58
CA ASP A 380 -21.73 -3.91 -7.43
C ASP A 380 -21.59 -5.20 -8.27
N SER A 381 -21.32 -5.09 -9.57
CA SER A 381 -21.33 -6.25 -10.47
C SER A 381 -20.07 -7.13 -10.39
N ALA A 382 -18.89 -6.53 -10.19
CA ALA A 382 -17.61 -7.25 -10.31
C ALA A 382 -16.88 -7.44 -8.99
N ALA A 383 -16.84 -6.45 -8.10
CA ALA A 383 -16.21 -6.65 -6.79
C ALA A 383 -17.16 -7.46 -5.88
N TRP A 384 -18.36 -6.94 -5.63
CA TRP A 384 -19.38 -7.54 -4.77
C TRP A 384 -19.99 -8.79 -5.41
N GLY A 385 -20.42 -8.71 -6.68
CA GLY A 385 -21.08 -9.79 -7.41
C GLY A 385 -22.61 -9.77 -7.36
N GLN A 386 -23.21 -8.62 -7.02
CA GLN A 386 -24.65 -8.46 -6.86
C GLN A 386 -25.36 -8.23 -8.22
N VAL A 387 -26.68 -8.42 -8.22
CA VAL A 387 -27.52 -8.58 -9.41
C VAL A 387 -28.22 -7.29 -9.85
N ASP A 388 -27.95 -6.15 -9.20
CA ASP A 388 -28.74 -4.93 -9.39
C ASP A 388 -28.71 -4.41 -10.83
N SER A 389 -27.62 -4.66 -11.57
CA SER A 389 -27.51 -4.37 -13.01
C SER A 389 -28.51 -5.16 -13.88
N VAL A 390 -28.89 -6.38 -13.48
CA VAL A 390 -29.75 -7.30 -14.26
C VAL A 390 -31.17 -6.75 -14.36
N PHE A 391 -31.83 -6.52 -13.22
CA PHE A 391 -33.19 -5.97 -13.23
C PHE A 391 -33.19 -4.49 -13.65
N THR A 392 -32.12 -3.73 -13.37
CA THR A 392 -31.96 -2.35 -13.84
C THR A 392 -31.97 -2.27 -15.37
N LEU A 393 -31.28 -3.20 -16.06
CA LEU A 393 -31.30 -3.27 -17.52
C LEU A 393 -32.71 -3.55 -18.04
N MET A 394 -33.40 -4.55 -17.47
CA MET A 394 -34.78 -4.88 -17.85
C MET A 394 -35.72 -3.67 -17.66
N LEU A 395 -35.60 -2.99 -16.52
CA LEU A 395 -36.40 -1.80 -16.17
C LEU A 395 -36.15 -0.62 -17.12
N VAL A 396 -34.89 -0.37 -17.50
CA VAL A 396 -34.55 0.70 -18.46
C VAL A 396 -35.06 0.37 -19.87
N ILE A 397 -35.01 -0.90 -20.31
CA ILE A 397 -35.60 -1.32 -21.59
C ILE A 397 -37.13 -1.20 -21.53
N ALA A 398 -37.78 -1.63 -20.45
CA ALA A 398 -39.22 -1.46 -20.23
C ALA A 398 -39.62 0.02 -20.28
N ALA A 399 -38.87 0.92 -19.61
CA ALA A 399 -39.09 2.36 -19.67
C ALA A 399 -38.88 2.94 -21.08
N ILE A 400 -37.90 2.44 -21.85
CA ILE A 400 -37.68 2.83 -23.26
C ILE A 400 -38.89 2.46 -24.13
N GLU A 401 -39.41 1.24 -24.00
CA GLU A 401 -40.57 0.79 -24.79
C GLU A 401 -41.87 1.45 -24.31
N LEU A 402 -42.00 1.77 -23.02
CA LEU A 402 -43.10 2.53 -22.46
C LEU A 402 -43.14 3.96 -23.01
N VAL A 403 -41.98 4.65 -23.08
CA VAL A 403 -41.84 5.96 -23.75
C VAL A 403 -42.09 5.89 -25.26
N ARG A 404 -41.97 4.70 -25.88
CA ARG A 404 -42.33 4.44 -27.29
C ARG A 404 -43.80 4.05 -27.48
N GLY A 405 -44.60 3.92 -26.42
CA GLY A 405 -46.00 3.47 -26.48
C GLY A 405 -46.17 1.99 -26.84
N ARG A 406 -45.14 1.15 -26.68
CA ARG A 406 -45.18 -0.29 -26.96
C ARG A 406 -45.50 -1.09 -25.70
N TYR A 407 -46.67 -0.83 -25.13
CA TYR A 407 -47.13 -1.41 -23.85
C TYR A 407 -47.08 -2.95 -23.84
N GLN A 408 -47.33 -3.59 -24.99
CA GLN A 408 -47.29 -5.04 -25.15
C GLN A 408 -45.90 -5.67 -24.98
N ILE A 409 -44.83 -4.86 -25.01
CA ILE A 409 -43.44 -5.28 -24.74
C ILE A 409 -43.01 -4.74 -23.36
N ALA A 410 -43.36 -3.48 -23.05
CA ALA A 410 -42.95 -2.83 -21.81
C ALA A 410 -43.47 -3.51 -20.54
N LEU A 411 -44.74 -3.95 -20.54
CA LEU A 411 -45.36 -4.55 -19.34
C LEU A 411 -44.84 -5.97 -19.04
N PRO A 412 -44.69 -6.89 -20.02
CA PRO A 412 -44.02 -8.17 -19.78
C PRO A 412 -42.56 -8.04 -19.36
N LEU A 413 -41.79 -7.10 -19.93
CA LEU A 413 -40.41 -6.83 -19.49
C LEU A 413 -40.33 -6.29 -18.05
N PHE A 414 -41.32 -5.48 -17.64
CA PHE A 414 -41.41 -5.01 -16.26
C PHE A 414 -41.76 -6.17 -15.30
N ALA A 415 -42.64 -7.09 -15.71
CA ALA A 415 -42.92 -8.31 -14.95
C ALA A 415 -41.67 -9.20 -14.78
N LEU A 416 -40.85 -9.35 -15.82
CA LEU A 416 -39.55 -10.05 -15.70
C LEU A 416 -38.58 -9.35 -14.74
N ALA A 417 -38.54 -8.01 -14.73
CA ALA A 417 -37.72 -7.28 -13.77
C ALA A 417 -38.17 -7.54 -12.32
N VAL A 418 -39.48 -7.55 -12.07
CA VAL A 418 -40.08 -7.92 -10.77
C VAL A 418 -39.73 -9.36 -10.39
N LEU A 419 -39.93 -10.31 -11.31
CA LEU A 419 -39.57 -11.73 -11.12
C LEU A 419 -38.05 -11.98 -11.01
N THR A 420 -37.20 -10.98 -11.24
CA THR A 420 -35.75 -11.05 -11.02
C THR A 420 -35.37 -10.49 -9.65
N LYS A 421 -35.94 -9.36 -9.22
CA LYS A 421 -35.69 -8.77 -7.89
C LYS A 421 -36.93 -7.99 -7.41
N PRO A 422 -37.46 -8.22 -6.19
CA PRO A 422 -38.70 -7.58 -5.71
C PRO A 422 -38.63 -6.05 -5.68
N GLN A 423 -37.43 -5.49 -5.55
CA GLN A 423 -37.14 -4.05 -5.60
C GLN A 423 -37.68 -3.35 -6.87
N ALA A 424 -37.83 -4.06 -8.00
CA ALA A 424 -38.44 -3.49 -9.20
C ALA A 424 -39.93 -3.08 -8.99
N LEU A 425 -40.62 -3.69 -8.03
CA LEU A 425 -42.01 -3.41 -7.68
C LEU A 425 -42.23 -1.95 -7.21
N LEU A 426 -41.18 -1.29 -6.69
CA LEU A 426 -41.18 0.13 -6.30
C LEU A 426 -41.54 1.08 -7.47
N PHE A 427 -41.32 0.65 -8.71
CA PHE A 427 -41.69 1.44 -9.89
C PHE A 427 -43.12 1.17 -10.39
N ALA A 428 -43.80 0.13 -9.90
CA ALA A 428 -45.12 -0.27 -10.38
C ALA A 428 -46.19 0.82 -10.22
N PRO A 429 -46.30 1.55 -9.07
CA PRO A 429 -47.28 2.62 -8.92
C PRO A 429 -47.05 3.77 -9.90
N LEU A 430 -45.79 4.19 -10.11
CA LEU A 430 -45.43 5.25 -11.06
C LEU A 430 -45.69 4.80 -12.51
N GLY A 431 -45.34 3.55 -12.84
CA GLY A 431 -45.61 2.95 -14.15
C GLY A 431 -47.10 2.90 -14.47
N LEU A 432 -47.94 2.50 -13.52
CA LEU A 432 -49.39 2.47 -13.66
C LEU A 432 -49.97 3.87 -13.89
N VAL A 433 -49.62 4.85 -13.06
CA VAL A 433 -50.04 6.26 -13.24
C VAL A 433 -49.61 6.80 -14.61
N PHE A 434 -48.38 6.47 -15.06
CA PHE A 434 -47.89 6.89 -16.37
C PHE A 434 -48.66 6.23 -17.52
N VAL A 435 -48.93 4.91 -17.47
CA VAL A 435 -49.73 4.20 -18.47
C VAL A 435 -51.13 4.79 -18.55
N VAL A 436 -51.83 4.92 -17.42
CA VAL A 436 -53.20 5.46 -17.38
C VAL A 436 -53.24 6.89 -17.91
N ALA A 437 -52.31 7.75 -17.49
CA ALA A 437 -52.22 9.13 -18.00
C ALA A 437 -51.87 9.19 -19.49
N ALA A 438 -51.02 8.30 -20.01
CA ALA A 438 -50.67 8.23 -21.42
C ALA A 438 -51.86 7.77 -22.28
N LEU A 439 -52.58 6.72 -21.87
CA LEU A 439 -53.77 6.22 -22.56
C LEU A 439 -54.91 7.25 -22.56
N ALA A 440 -55.17 7.89 -21.42
CA ALA A 440 -56.19 8.94 -21.29
C ALA A 440 -55.91 10.16 -22.19
N ARG A 441 -54.63 10.52 -22.37
CA ARG A 441 -54.20 11.58 -23.30
C ARG A 441 -54.25 11.15 -24.77
N ALA A 442 -53.92 9.89 -25.07
CA ALA A 442 -53.85 9.39 -26.44
C ALA A 442 -55.24 9.19 -27.07
N ARG A 443 -56.25 8.80 -26.28
CA ARG A 443 -57.61 8.45 -26.75
C ARG A 443 -57.67 7.42 -27.89
N ASP A 444 -56.62 6.60 -28.02
CA ASP A 444 -56.48 5.59 -29.08
C ASP A 444 -56.92 4.20 -28.58
N ARG A 445 -57.94 3.64 -29.25
CA ARG A 445 -58.43 2.27 -28.99
C ARG A 445 -57.36 1.21 -29.23
N GLN A 446 -56.45 1.42 -30.18
CA GLN A 446 -55.38 0.49 -30.50
C GLN A 446 -54.27 0.51 -29.43
N ALA A 447 -53.95 1.68 -28.86
CA ALA A 447 -53.10 1.81 -27.68
C ALA A 447 -53.69 1.08 -26.46
N ASN A 448 -54.99 1.21 -26.21
CA ASN A 448 -55.68 0.48 -25.14
C ASN A 448 -55.57 -1.05 -25.32
N LEU A 449 -55.79 -1.56 -26.54
CA LEU A 449 -55.63 -2.99 -26.85
C LEU A 449 -54.19 -3.49 -26.65
N ARG A 450 -53.18 -2.69 -27.04
CA ARG A 450 -51.76 -3.01 -26.78
C ARG A 450 -51.44 -3.04 -25.28
N ALA A 451 -52.05 -2.16 -24.49
CA ALA A 451 -51.88 -2.14 -23.03
C ALA A 451 -52.54 -3.37 -22.37
N LEU A 452 -53.76 -3.72 -22.78
CA LEU A 452 -54.43 -4.95 -22.31
C LEU A 452 -53.64 -6.21 -22.68
N ALA A 453 -53.12 -6.30 -23.91
CA ALA A 453 -52.26 -7.41 -24.33
C ALA A 453 -50.95 -7.48 -23.51
N GLY A 454 -50.36 -6.33 -23.16
CA GLY A 454 -49.20 -6.25 -22.28
C GLY A 454 -49.49 -6.68 -20.84
N LEU A 455 -50.65 -6.30 -20.29
CA LEU A 455 -51.12 -6.76 -18.97
C LEU A 455 -51.37 -8.27 -18.96
N ALA A 456 -52.03 -8.81 -20.00
CA ALA A 456 -52.24 -10.24 -20.14
C ALA A 456 -50.92 -11.02 -20.25
N GLY A 457 -49.95 -10.51 -21.03
CA GLY A 457 -48.62 -11.10 -21.12
C GLY A 457 -47.83 -11.05 -19.80
N ALA A 458 -47.93 -9.95 -19.05
CA ALA A 458 -47.34 -9.82 -17.72
C ALA A 458 -47.96 -10.80 -16.72
N PHE A 459 -49.31 -10.89 -16.68
CA PHE A 459 -50.03 -11.84 -15.84
C PHE A 459 -49.70 -13.30 -16.19
N LEU A 460 -49.61 -13.63 -17.48
CA LEU A 460 -49.20 -14.97 -17.94
C LEU A 460 -47.77 -15.32 -17.49
N LEU A 461 -46.83 -14.38 -17.50
CA LEU A 461 -45.47 -14.62 -16.98
C LEU A 461 -45.46 -14.90 -15.48
N PHE A 462 -46.22 -14.14 -14.68
CA PHE A 462 -46.39 -14.45 -13.25
C PHE A 462 -47.03 -15.84 -13.06
N LEU A 463 -48.12 -16.14 -13.76
CA LEU A 463 -48.81 -17.42 -13.65
C LEU A 463 -47.92 -18.60 -14.04
N LEU A 464 -47.21 -18.53 -15.18
CA LEU A 464 -46.28 -19.57 -15.63
C LEU A 464 -45.14 -19.78 -14.62
N THR A 465 -44.58 -18.69 -14.08
CA THR A 465 -43.51 -18.78 -13.07
C THR A 465 -44.04 -19.43 -11.79
N GLY A 466 -45.21 -19.02 -11.31
CA GLY A 466 -45.85 -19.66 -10.16
C GLY A 466 -46.14 -21.15 -10.41
N CYS A 467 -46.67 -21.52 -11.58
CA CYS A 467 -46.94 -22.92 -11.93
C CYS A 467 -45.70 -23.81 -11.98
N VAL A 468 -44.53 -23.27 -12.33
CA VAL A 468 -43.27 -24.04 -12.37
C VAL A 468 -42.63 -24.15 -10.99
N PHE A 469 -42.71 -23.11 -10.14
CA PHE A 469 -41.94 -23.03 -8.89
C PHE A 469 -42.76 -23.24 -7.61
N SER A 470 -44.09 -23.37 -7.67
CA SER A 470 -44.94 -23.53 -6.48
C SER A 470 -44.96 -24.94 -5.88
N SER A 471 -44.26 -25.92 -6.47
CA SER A 471 -44.20 -27.32 -6.02
C SER A 471 -45.59 -27.91 -5.70
N GLY A 472 -46.56 -27.68 -6.59
CA GLY A 472 -47.96 -28.14 -6.44
C GLY A 472 -48.88 -27.23 -5.60
N GLN A 473 -48.36 -26.20 -4.94
CA GLN A 473 -49.17 -25.18 -4.25
C GLN A 473 -49.90 -24.26 -5.26
N ASN A 474 -50.91 -23.52 -4.80
CA ASN A 474 -51.59 -22.52 -5.62
C ASN A 474 -50.59 -21.45 -6.12
N PRO A 475 -50.38 -21.29 -7.44
CA PRO A 475 -49.36 -20.39 -8.01
C PRO A 475 -49.42 -18.93 -7.55
N ILE A 476 -50.64 -18.40 -7.36
CA ILE A 476 -50.87 -17.00 -7.00
C ILE A 476 -50.63 -16.78 -5.51
N ALA A 477 -51.14 -17.69 -4.66
CA ALA A 477 -50.91 -17.63 -3.22
C ALA A 477 -49.42 -17.82 -2.87
N TRP A 478 -48.74 -18.74 -3.56
CA TRP A 478 -47.30 -18.97 -3.39
C TRP A 478 -46.48 -17.71 -3.75
N LEU A 479 -46.73 -17.10 -4.91
CA LEU A 479 -46.08 -15.83 -5.28
C LEU A 479 -46.37 -14.70 -4.28
N TRP A 480 -47.60 -14.59 -3.78
CA TRP A 480 -47.94 -13.60 -2.75
C TRP A 480 -47.16 -13.81 -1.45
N ASN A 481 -47.05 -15.07 -0.99
CA ASN A 481 -46.32 -15.42 0.22
C ASN A 481 -44.81 -15.21 0.07
N LEU A 482 -44.22 -15.52 -1.09
CA LEU A 482 -42.79 -15.28 -1.38
C LEU A 482 -42.44 -13.78 -1.25
N TYR A 483 -43.23 -12.91 -1.87
CA TYR A 483 -42.97 -11.47 -1.86
C TYR A 483 -43.28 -10.82 -0.50
N THR A 484 -44.36 -11.24 0.18
CA THR A 484 -44.66 -10.72 1.53
C THR A 484 -43.68 -11.24 2.58
N GLY A 485 -43.19 -12.47 2.44
CA GLY A 485 -42.08 -13.02 3.23
C GLY A 485 -40.82 -12.17 3.10
N THR A 486 -40.33 -11.99 1.86
CA THR A 486 -39.11 -11.20 1.56
C THR A 486 -39.19 -9.77 2.10
N VAL A 487 -40.35 -9.10 1.95
CA VAL A 487 -40.55 -7.73 2.48
C VAL A 487 -40.66 -7.70 4.01
N SER A 488 -41.05 -8.80 4.66
CA SER A 488 -41.19 -8.85 6.13
C SER A 488 -39.91 -9.15 6.90
N GLY A 489 -38.85 -9.66 6.26
CA GLY A 489 -37.59 -10.04 6.92
C GLY A 489 -36.73 -8.88 7.44
N TYR A 490 -36.85 -7.69 6.86
CA TYR A 490 -35.91 -6.57 7.07
C TYR A 490 -36.55 -5.36 7.80
N ARG A 491 -37.10 -5.58 9.00
CA ARG A 491 -37.90 -4.58 9.77
C ARG A 491 -37.09 -3.52 10.54
N TYR A 492 -36.10 -2.93 9.88
CA TYR A 492 -35.26 -1.86 10.43
C TYR A 492 -35.54 -0.50 9.76
N VAL A 493 -35.21 0.60 10.44
CA VAL A 493 -35.36 1.97 9.91
C VAL A 493 -34.54 2.12 8.62
N THR A 494 -33.26 1.76 8.68
CA THR A 494 -32.37 1.63 7.52
C THR A 494 -31.36 0.52 7.81
N ILE A 495 -30.87 -0.17 6.78
CA ILE A 495 -29.88 -1.25 6.91
C ILE A 495 -28.69 -0.89 6.04
N ASN A 496 -27.56 -0.54 6.65
CA ASN A 496 -26.32 -0.14 5.98
C ASN A 496 -26.42 1.08 5.04
N ALA A 497 -27.63 1.55 4.69
CA ALA A 497 -27.82 2.64 3.74
C ALA A 497 -27.60 4.01 4.41
N MET A 498 -26.51 4.66 4.02
CA MET A 498 -26.18 6.04 4.38
C MET A 498 -27.16 7.02 3.70
N ASN A 499 -28.32 7.18 4.33
CA ASN A 499 -29.43 8.06 3.95
C ASN A 499 -29.78 9.03 5.09
N LEU A 500 -30.99 9.62 5.13
CA LEU A 500 -31.37 10.55 6.19
C LEU A 500 -31.18 9.98 7.61
N TYR A 501 -31.44 8.68 7.81
CA TYR A 501 -31.47 8.04 9.12
C TYR A 501 -30.08 7.77 9.70
N GLU A 502 -29.07 7.64 8.85
CA GLU A 502 -27.66 7.53 9.25
C GLU A 502 -27.18 8.78 10.01
N LEU A 503 -27.64 9.98 9.61
CA LEU A 503 -27.29 11.23 10.30
C LEU A 503 -27.74 11.26 11.77
N PHE A 504 -28.76 10.46 12.11
CA PHE A 504 -29.30 10.27 13.46
C PHE A 504 -28.79 8.99 14.14
N ALA A 505 -27.83 8.27 13.53
CA ALA A 505 -27.32 6.97 13.98
C ALA A 505 -28.42 5.91 14.16
N LEU A 506 -29.45 5.91 13.29
CA LEU A 506 -30.56 4.95 13.30
C LEU A 506 -30.38 3.77 12.33
N ASN A 507 -29.12 3.45 12.00
CA ASN A 507 -28.77 2.28 11.23
C ASN A 507 -29.01 1.01 12.06
N TRP A 508 -29.59 -0.03 11.47
CA TRP A 508 -30.06 -1.24 12.17
C TRP A 508 -31.02 -0.99 13.35
N ALA A 509 -31.62 0.21 13.46
CA ALA A 509 -32.60 0.50 14.50
C ALA A 509 -33.94 -0.20 14.21
N PRO A 510 -34.50 -1.03 15.12
CA PRO A 510 -35.78 -1.71 14.88
C PRO A 510 -36.95 -0.74 14.72
N LEU A 511 -37.81 -0.96 13.72
CA LEU A 511 -38.99 -0.11 13.48
C LEU A 511 -40.00 -0.13 14.62
N SER A 512 -40.10 -1.26 15.34
CA SER A 512 -40.96 -1.45 16.51
C SER A 512 -40.61 -0.49 17.65
N ASN A 513 -39.33 -0.19 17.82
CA ASN A 513 -38.81 0.57 18.96
C ASN A 513 -38.79 2.08 18.67
N ASN A 514 -39.07 2.48 17.44
CA ASN A 514 -38.90 3.85 16.93
C ASN A 514 -40.18 4.40 16.28
N ALA A 515 -41.34 4.19 16.91
CA ALA A 515 -42.66 4.45 16.31
C ALA A 515 -42.82 5.83 15.64
N ALA A 516 -42.28 6.91 16.25
CA ALA A 516 -42.33 8.25 15.66
C ALA A 516 -41.49 8.38 14.38
N VAL A 517 -40.26 7.84 14.38
CA VAL A 517 -39.39 7.79 13.18
C VAL A 517 -40.04 6.93 12.11
N THR A 518 -40.58 5.76 12.48
CA THR A 518 -41.31 4.87 11.57
C THR A 518 -42.46 5.61 10.87
N ALA A 519 -43.30 6.34 11.62
CA ALA A 519 -44.40 7.11 11.06
C ALA A 519 -43.92 8.23 10.10
N ILE A 520 -42.86 8.96 10.47
CA ILE A 520 -42.24 9.98 9.61
C ILE A 520 -41.67 9.35 8.33
N SER A 521 -41.00 8.21 8.44
CA SER A 521 -40.37 7.52 7.32
C SER A 521 -41.42 7.06 6.29
N PHE A 522 -42.52 6.47 6.74
CA PHE A 522 -43.62 6.10 5.85
C PHE A 522 -44.35 7.33 5.28
N ALA A 523 -44.48 8.42 6.03
CA ALA A 523 -45.04 9.68 5.50
C ALA A 523 -44.16 10.28 4.39
N LEU A 524 -42.83 10.27 4.55
CA LEU A 524 -41.88 10.73 3.53
C LEU A 524 -41.83 9.80 2.31
N LEU A 525 -41.93 8.48 2.52
CA LEU A 525 -42.08 7.49 1.45
C LEU A 525 -43.33 7.80 0.59
N VAL A 526 -44.48 8.04 1.23
CA VAL A 526 -45.71 8.45 0.52
C VAL A 526 -45.54 9.79 -0.18
N ALA A 527 -44.88 10.77 0.45
CA ALA A 527 -44.60 12.07 -0.17
C ALA A 527 -43.73 11.94 -1.44
N ALA A 528 -42.75 11.03 -1.47
CA ALA A 528 -41.93 10.75 -2.65
C ALA A 528 -42.75 10.20 -3.83
N TYR A 529 -43.70 9.30 -3.57
CA TYR A 529 -44.66 8.82 -4.57
C TYR A 529 -45.60 9.92 -5.05
N LEU A 530 -46.23 10.67 -4.14
CA LEU A 530 -47.15 11.77 -4.48
C LEU A 530 -46.46 12.86 -5.32
N PHE A 531 -45.23 13.23 -4.97
CA PHE A 531 -44.40 14.15 -5.76
C PHE A 531 -44.13 13.59 -7.17
N SER A 532 -43.77 12.31 -7.28
CA SER A 532 -43.48 11.66 -8.55
C SER A 532 -44.73 11.51 -9.43
N PHE A 533 -45.90 11.23 -8.85
CA PHE A 533 -47.19 11.22 -9.55
C PHE A 533 -47.57 12.62 -10.03
N PHE A 534 -47.40 13.64 -9.19
CA PHE A 534 -47.60 15.04 -9.58
C PHE A 534 -46.71 15.41 -10.78
N LEU A 535 -45.43 15.03 -10.77
CA LEU A 535 -44.53 15.25 -11.90
C LEU A 535 -44.98 14.48 -13.15
N ALA A 536 -45.39 13.21 -13.04
CA ALA A 536 -45.87 12.41 -14.17
C ALA A 536 -47.14 13.03 -14.81
N LEU A 537 -48.09 13.47 -13.98
CA LEU A 537 -49.32 14.13 -14.43
C LEU A 537 -49.07 15.52 -15.03
N ARG A 538 -48.03 16.24 -14.57
CA ARG A 538 -47.62 17.55 -15.14
C ARG A 538 -46.69 17.44 -16.36
N ALA A 539 -45.99 16.32 -16.53
CA ALA A 539 -45.03 16.15 -17.62
C ALA A 539 -45.72 16.23 -18.99
N LYS A 540 -45.37 17.26 -19.77
CA LYS A 540 -45.91 17.46 -21.13
C LYS A 540 -45.41 16.42 -22.14
N GLU A 541 -44.21 15.89 -21.94
CA GLU A 541 -43.57 14.95 -22.85
C GLU A 541 -43.30 13.59 -22.17
N PRO A 542 -43.68 12.45 -22.78
CA PRO A 542 -43.43 11.10 -22.24
C PRO A 542 -41.97 10.85 -21.85
N LYS A 543 -41.06 11.50 -22.57
CA LYS A 543 -39.61 11.38 -22.44
C LYS A 543 -39.05 11.79 -21.06
N HIS A 544 -39.82 12.55 -20.27
CA HIS A 544 -39.43 12.93 -18.91
C HIS A 544 -39.56 11.78 -17.89
N LEU A 545 -40.17 10.65 -18.27
CA LEU A 545 -40.29 9.47 -17.40
C LEU A 545 -38.94 9.03 -16.80
N PHE A 546 -37.84 9.04 -17.57
CA PHE A 546 -36.52 8.67 -17.05
C PHE A 546 -36.07 9.57 -15.90
N LEU A 547 -36.35 10.88 -15.98
CA LEU A 547 -35.99 11.85 -14.94
C LEU A 547 -36.87 11.70 -13.69
N ILE A 548 -38.15 11.43 -13.89
CA ILE A 548 -39.12 11.22 -12.80
C ILE A 548 -38.84 9.89 -12.09
N ALA A 549 -38.57 8.82 -12.83
CA ALA A 549 -38.20 7.52 -12.28
C ALA A 549 -36.86 7.59 -11.52
N ALA A 550 -35.85 8.28 -12.05
CA ALA A 550 -34.59 8.55 -11.34
C ALA A 550 -34.82 9.36 -10.05
N SER A 551 -35.68 10.37 -10.09
CA SER A 551 -36.03 11.17 -8.91
C SER A 551 -36.80 10.36 -7.87
N LEU A 552 -37.71 9.46 -8.29
CA LEU A 552 -38.46 8.61 -7.37
C LEU A 552 -37.48 7.72 -6.58
N ILE A 553 -36.66 6.92 -7.26
CA ILE A 553 -35.77 5.98 -6.57
C ILE A 553 -34.74 6.68 -5.67
N ALA A 554 -34.25 7.87 -6.07
CA ALA A 554 -33.35 8.67 -5.22
C ALA A 554 -34.06 9.19 -3.95
N LEU A 555 -35.33 9.60 -4.05
CA LEU A 555 -36.13 9.99 -2.88
C LEU A 555 -36.51 8.79 -2.00
N LEU A 556 -36.87 7.65 -2.60
CA LEU A 556 -37.18 6.42 -1.86
C LEU A 556 -35.95 5.94 -1.07
N PHE A 557 -34.75 6.01 -1.63
CA PHE A 557 -33.53 5.69 -0.91
C PHE A 557 -33.19 6.70 0.19
N ALA A 558 -33.32 8.00 -0.10
CA ALA A 558 -32.96 9.06 0.84
C ALA A 558 -33.91 9.15 2.04
N PHE A 559 -35.19 8.79 1.88
CA PHE A 559 -36.25 9.00 2.87
C PHE A 559 -37.11 7.79 3.21
N GLY A 560 -37.06 6.70 2.44
CA GLY A 560 -37.86 5.50 2.74
C GLY A 560 -37.27 4.69 3.90
N PRO A 561 -38.11 4.04 4.73
CA PRO A 561 -37.65 3.04 5.68
C PRO A 561 -37.26 1.74 4.93
N MET A 562 -36.59 0.81 5.62
CA MET A 562 -36.21 -0.52 5.08
C MET A 562 -35.34 -0.44 3.81
N MET A 563 -34.46 0.56 3.72
CA MET A 563 -33.53 0.73 2.59
C MET A 563 -32.18 0.05 2.85
N HIS A 564 -31.59 -0.52 1.80
CA HIS A 564 -30.25 -1.14 1.79
C HIS A 564 -29.25 -0.31 0.95
N GLU A 565 -27.94 -0.38 1.23
CA GLU A 565 -26.93 0.53 0.64
C GLU A 565 -26.91 0.58 -0.90
N ARG A 566 -27.29 -0.52 -1.57
CA ARG A 566 -27.36 -0.63 -3.03
C ARG A 566 -28.70 -0.20 -3.66
N TYR A 567 -29.75 0.06 -2.88
CA TYR A 567 -31.13 0.19 -3.42
C TYR A 567 -31.34 1.34 -4.43
N ALA A 568 -30.46 2.34 -4.44
CA ALA A 568 -30.51 3.42 -5.42
C ALA A 568 -29.70 3.19 -6.71
N PHE A 569 -29.09 2.02 -6.89
CA PHE A 569 -28.35 1.65 -8.11
C PHE A 569 -29.10 2.00 -9.43
N PRO A 570 -30.42 1.70 -9.59
CA PRO A 570 -31.12 1.99 -10.84
C PRO A 570 -31.18 3.48 -11.20
N ALA A 571 -31.02 4.37 -10.20
CA ALA A 571 -31.02 5.81 -10.40
C ALA A 571 -29.91 6.25 -11.37
N LEU A 572 -28.74 5.61 -11.31
CA LEU A 572 -27.54 6.01 -12.05
C LEU A 572 -27.76 5.91 -13.56
N LEU A 573 -28.26 4.77 -14.05
CA LEU A 573 -28.57 4.58 -15.47
C LEU A 573 -29.76 5.45 -15.90
N LEU A 574 -30.79 5.59 -15.06
CA LEU A 574 -31.95 6.44 -15.34
C LEU A 574 -31.58 7.93 -15.44
N MET A 575 -30.64 8.44 -14.63
CA MET A 575 -30.13 9.81 -14.73
C MET A 575 -29.38 10.06 -16.04
N LEU A 576 -28.54 9.12 -16.49
CA LEU A 576 -27.85 9.24 -17.78
C LEU A 576 -28.83 9.14 -18.96
N MET A 577 -29.84 8.28 -18.88
CA MET A 577 -30.96 8.23 -19.83
C MET A 577 -31.78 9.53 -19.85
N ALA A 578 -32.04 10.12 -18.68
CA ALA A 578 -32.70 11.42 -18.56
C ALA A 578 -31.86 12.53 -19.22
N TYR A 579 -30.54 12.57 -19.00
CA TYR A 579 -29.65 13.54 -19.63
C TYR A 579 -29.54 13.35 -21.15
N ALA A 580 -29.54 12.11 -21.65
CA ALA A 580 -29.55 11.78 -23.08
C ALA A 580 -30.74 12.40 -23.83
N VAL A 581 -31.80 12.79 -23.12
CA VAL A 581 -33.01 13.38 -23.66
C VAL A 581 -33.18 14.85 -23.28
N CYS A 582 -33.02 15.19 -22.00
CA CYS A 582 -33.29 16.53 -21.47
C CYS A 582 -32.12 17.49 -21.66
N ARG A 583 -30.88 16.97 -21.82
CA ARG A 583 -29.63 17.72 -22.01
C ARG A 583 -29.29 18.75 -20.90
N ASP A 584 -30.03 18.74 -19.80
CA ASP A 584 -29.84 19.65 -18.66
C ASP A 584 -28.59 19.28 -17.86
N LYS A 585 -27.64 20.22 -17.74
CA LYS A 585 -26.36 20.01 -17.04
C LYS A 585 -26.54 19.61 -15.57
N ARG A 586 -27.65 19.99 -14.92
CA ARG A 586 -27.93 19.73 -13.51
C ARG A 586 -28.13 18.23 -13.22
N VAL A 587 -28.69 17.48 -14.18
CA VAL A 587 -28.86 16.02 -14.06
C VAL A 587 -27.52 15.31 -13.92
N LEU A 588 -26.47 15.81 -14.61
CA LEU A 588 -25.13 15.26 -14.44
C LEU A 588 -24.53 15.62 -13.07
N TYR A 589 -24.73 16.84 -12.58
CA TYR A 589 -24.25 17.22 -11.24
C TYR A 589 -24.92 16.36 -10.14
N ALA A 590 -26.22 16.10 -10.25
CA ALA A 590 -26.92 15.14 -9.40
C ALA A 590 -26.28 13.73 -9.49
N PHE A 591 -26.08 13.22 -10.70
CA PHE A 591 -25.41 11.94 -10.94
C PHE A 591 -24.01 11.88 -10.32
N THR A 592 -23.21 12.95 -10.38
CA THR A 592 -21.88 13.00 -9.73
C THR A 592 -21.96 12.98 -8.21
N LEU A 593 -22.82 13.80 -7.60
CA LEU A 593 -23.01 13.81 -6.13
C LEU A 593 -23.48 12.43 -5.62
N PHE A 594 -24.50 11.89 -6.30
CA PHE A 594 -25.12 10.62 -5.93
C PHE A 594 -24.19 9.43 -6.18
N THR A 595 -23.34 9.49 -7.22
CA THR A 595 -22.26 8.51 -7.40
C THR A 595 -21.26 8.56 -6.24
N ALA A 596 -20.84 9.74 -5.81
CA ALA A 596 -19.84 9.86 -4.73
C ALA A 596 -20.39 9.35 -3.39
N GLY A 597 -21.63 9.72 -3.04
CA GLY A 597 -22.28 9.24 -1.81
C GLY A 597 -22.54 7.74 -1.83
N MET A 598 -23.05 7.18 -2.93
CA MET A 598 -23.23 5.74 -3.11
C MET A 598 -21.90 4.98 -3.09
N PHE A 599 -20.79 5.59 -3.53
CA PHE A 599 -19.50 4.91 -3.62
C PHE A 599 -18.94 4.64 -2.24
N ILE A 600 -18.87 5.69 -1.41
CA ILE A 600 -18.47 5.59 0.00
C ILE A 600 -19.38 4.58 0.72
N ASN A 601 -20.68 4.68 0.49
CA ASN A 601 -21.70 3.82 1.10
C ASN A 601 -21.46 2.33 0.80
N VAL A 602 -21.39 1.95 -0.48
CA VAL A 602 -21.21 0.54 -0.87
C VAL A 602 -19.78 0.07 -0.58
N SER A 603 -18.75 0.92 -0.67
CA SER A 603 -17.36 0.51 -0.43
C SER A 603 -17.09 0.18 1.03
N MET A 604 -17.59 0.99 1.98
CA MET A 604 -17.39 0.74 3.42
C MET A 604 -18.01 -0.59 3.86
N ILE A 605 -19.21 -0.92 3.36
CA ILE A 605 -19.90 -2.18 3.70
C ILE A 605 -19.21 -3.39 3.05
N LEU A 606 -18.67 -3.26 1.84
CA LEU A 606 -17.90 -4.33 1.19
C LEU A 606 -16.55 -4.59 1.89
N GLN A 607 -15.93 -3.56 2.47
CA GLN A 607 -14.64 -3.66 3.16
C GLN A 607 -14.74 -4.35 4.52
N ASN A 608 -15.74 -3.98 5.33
CA ASN A 608 -15.72 -4.30 6.77
C ASN A 608 -16.72 -5.41 7.17
N GLY A 609 -17.58 -5.89 6.27
CA GLY A 609 -18.52 -6.98 6.55
C GLY A 609 -19.61 -6.63 7.58
N LEU A 610 -20.34 -7.63 8.08
CA LEU A 610 -21.48 -7.39 9.00
C LEU A 610 -21.10 -7.11 10.44
N TYR A 611 -20.04 -7.74 10.96
CA TYR A 611 -19.70 -7.70 12.39
C TYR A 611 -19.02 -6.38 12.81
N GLU A 612 -18.02 -5.90 12.05
CA GLU A 612 -17.32 -4.64 12.32
C GLU A 612 -18.24 -3.41 12.20
N VAL A 613 -19.29 -3.45 11.37
CA VAL A 613 -20.25 -2.34 11.19
C VAL A 613 -20.92 -1.93 12.50
N SER A 614 -21.06 -2.84 13.46
CA SER A 614 -21.54 -2.51 14.82
C SER A 614 -20.56 -1.63 15.62
N ARG A 615 -19.24 -1.78 15.42
CA ARG A 615 -18.19 -0.96 16.04
C ARG A 615 -17.98 0.38 15.32
N ILE A 616 -18.02 0.38 13.99
CA ILE A 616 -17.77 1.55 13.11
C ILE A 616 -18.64 2.77 13.48
N ILE A 617 -19.89 2.52 13.87
CA ILE A 617 -20.89 3.56 14.17
C ILE A 617 -20.51 4.42 15.40
N THR A 618 -19.57 3.97 16.24
CA THR A 618 -19.17 4.68 17.48
C THR A 618 -17.83 5.42 17.41
N GLY A 619 -17.06 5.28 16.32
CA GLY A 619 -15.69 5.78 16.20
C GLY A 619 -15.50 6.98 15.25
N ALA A 620 -14.22 7.24 14.91
CA ALA A 620 -13.81 8.32 14.01
C ALA A 620 -14.38 8.19 12.58
N GLU A 621 -14.79 6.99 12.17
CA GLU A 621 -15.33 6.70 10.84
C GLU A 621 -16.74 7.27 10.59
N ARG A 622 -17.46 7.68 11.64
CA ARG A 622 -18.77 8.35 11.52
C ARG A 622 -18.73 9.58 10.62
N PHE A 623 -17.58 10.23 10.45
CA PHE A 623 -17.39 11.30 9.46
C PHE A 623 -17.68 10.84 8.02
N TYR A 624 -17.26 9.63 7.65
CA TYR A 624 -17.45 9.09 6.30
C TYR A 624 -18.92 8.72 6.06
N THR A 625 -19.56 8.05 7.03
CA THR A 625 -20.98 7.65 6.90
C THR A 625 -21.90 8.87 6.82
N CYS A 626 -21.65 9.88 7.65
CA CYS A 626 -22.37 11.16 7.60
C CYS A 626 -22.08 11.92 6.28
N THR A 627 -20.84 11.89 5.76
CA THR A 627 -20.50 12.52 4.48
C THR A 627 -21.25 11.86 3.32
N ALA A 628 -21.29 10.53 3.27
CA ALA A 628 -22.05 9.78 2.27
C ALA A 628 -23.55 10.09 2.35
N ALA A 629 -24.13 10.10 3.55
CA ALA A 629 -25.52 10.46 3.80
C ALA A 629 -25.87 11.87 3.32
N VAL A 630 -25.01 12.86 3.62
CA VAL A 630 -25.17 14.24 3.12
C VAL A 630 -25.10 14.30 1.59
N LEU A 631 -24.15 13.59 0.96
CA LEU A 631 -24.01 13.55 -0.49
C LEU A 631 -25.23 12.90 -1.18
N ASN A 632 -25.74 11.80 -0.62
CA ASN A 632 -26.92 11.09 -1.12
C ASN A 632 -28.19 11.95 -0.98
N LEU A 633 -28.40 12.57 0.18
CA LEU A 633 -29.53 13.46 0.44
C LEU A 633 -29.49 14.71 -0.45
N ALA A 634 -28.33 15.36 -0.56
CA ALA A 634 -28.13 16.51 -1.44
C ALA A 634 -28.35 16.14 -2.91
N GLY A 635 -27.84 14.99 -3.35
CA GLY A 635 -28.03 14.45 -4.70
C GLY A 635 -29.51 14.21 -5.02
N ALA A 636 -30.24 13.55 -4.11
CA ALA A 636 -31.67 13.27 -4.27
C ALA A 636 -32.50 14.55 -4.33
N LEU A 637 -32.33 15.48 -3.38
CA LEU A 637 -33.05 16.75 -3.35
C LEU A 637 -32.75 17.63 -4.58
N TYR A 638 -31.48 17.69 -4.99
CA TYR A 638 -31.07 18.46 -6.17
C TYR A 638 -31.60 17.86 -7.49
N LEU A 639 -31.66 16.52 -7.58
CA LEU A 639 -32.31 15.82 -8.68
C LEU A 639 -33.81 16.09 -8.72
N SER A 640 -34.50 16.05 -7.57
CA SER A 640 -35.94 16.30 -7.48
C SER A 640 -36.30 17.75 -7.83
N TRP A 641 -35.52 18.73 -7.37
CA TRP A 641 -35.65 20.11 -7.81
C TRP A 641 -35.45 20.26 -9.32
N THR A 642 -34.43 19.58 -9.88
CA THR A 642 -34.19 19.56 -11.33
C THR A 642 -35.35 18.90 -12.09
N ALA A 643 -35.91 17.80 -11.58
CA ALA A 643 -37.04 17.10 -12.15
C ALA A 643 -38.31 17.98 -12.17
N PHE A 644 -38.57 18.73 -11.11
CA PHE A 644 -39.65 19.72 -11.06
C PHE A 644 -39.45 20.87 -12.07
N ASP A 645 -38.26 21.46 -12.10
CA ASP A 645 -37.97 22.61 -12.96
C ASP A 645 -37.97 22.24 -14.45
N VAL A 646 -37.52 21.02 -14.80
CA VAL A 646 -37.56 20.49 -16.17
C VAL A 646 -38.95 19.96 -16.55
N ALA A 647 -39.52 19.01 -15.79
CA ALA A 647 -40.72 18.29 -16.20
C ALA A 647 -42.03 19.09 -15.98
N ALA A 648 -42.12 19.89 -14.90
CA ALA A 648 -43.32 20.67 -14.59
C ALA A 648 -43.21 22.15 -15.04
N ARG A 649 -42.02 22.79 -14.95
CA ARG A 649 -41.82 24.18 -15.39
C ARG A 649 -41.22 24.36 -16.78
N GLY A 650 -40.65 23.31 -17.39
CA GLY A 650 -40.06 23.37 -18.74
C GLY A 650 -38.75 24.14 -18.85
N ARG A 651 -38.06 24.43 -17.74
CA ARG A 651 -36.82 25.22 -17.72
C ARG A 651 -35.61 24.28 -17.80
N VAL A 652 -34.86 24.38 -18.90
CA VAL A 652 -33.69 23.52 -19.19
C VAL A 652 -32.40 24.34 -19.25
N GLN A 653 -31.36 23.90 -18.54
CA GLN A 653 -30.03 24.53 -18.53
C GLN A 653 -29.00 23.73 -19.33
N ILE A 654 -28.69 24.16 -20.55
CA ILE A 654 -27.72 23.50 -21.43
C ILE A 654 -26.30 24.06 -21.21
N PHE A 655 -25.26 23.27 -21.48
CA PHE A 655 -23.88 23.77 -21.54
C PHE A 655 -23.70 24.77 -22.71
N CYS A 656 -23.64 26.06 -22.40
CA CYS A 656 -23.26 27.09 -23.37
C CYS A 656 -21.75 27.03 -23.70
N ALA A 657 -21.41 27.18 -24.97
CA ALA A 657 -20.03 27.20 -25.45
C ALA A 657 -19.74 28.55 -26.13
N PRO A 658 -19.03 29.49 -25.48
CA PRO A 658 -18.44 30.62 -26.21
C PRO A 658 -17.42 30.07 -27.22
N SER A 659 -17.51 30.54 -28.46
CA SER A 659 -16.48 30.37 -29.48
C SER A 659 -15.17 30.99 -29.00
N LEU A 660 -14.04 30.31 -29.23
CA LEU A 660 -12.73 30.90 -28.97
C LEU A 660 -11.80 30.68 -30.18
N PRO A 661 -10.88 31.62 -30.48
CA PRO A 661 -9.98 31.53 -31.62
C PRO A 661 -8.93 30.41 -31.50
N ASN A 662 -8.33 30.05 -32.63
CA ASN A 662 -7.33 28.99 -32.75
C ASN A 662 -5.92 29.48 -32.30
N PRO A 663 -5.36 29.05 -31.15
CA PRO A 663 -4.17 29.69 -30.57
C PRO A 663 -2.83 29.09 -31.02
N HIS A 664 -2.84 28.11 -31.95
CA HIS A 664 -1.60 27.41 -32.34
C HIS A 664 -0.53 28.35 -32.90
N ARG A 665 -0.92 29.49 -33.50
CA ARG A 665 0.00 30.46 -34.12
C ARG A 665 0.76 31.33 -33.11
N GLU A 666 0.18 31.61 -31.93
CA GLU A 666 0.76 32.53 -30.94
C GLU A 666 1.93 31.88 -30.16
N ARG A 667 1.82 30.59 -29.82
CA ARG A 667 2.88 29.87 -29.09
C ARG A 667 4.17 29.68 -29.89
N LEU A 668 4.08 29.56 -31.22
CA LEU A 668 5.23 29.45 -32.11
C LEU A 668 6.16 30.68 -32.05
N LEU A 669 5.60 31.85 -31.73
CA LEU A 669 6.31 33.14 -31.79
C LEU A 669 6.85 33.62 -30.44
N ALA A 670 6.33 33.12 -29.31
CA ALA A 670 6.77 33.54 -27.97
C ALA A 670 8.16 32.98 -27.60
N PRO A 671 9.07 33.75 -26.95
CA PRO A 671 10.38 33.27 -26.48
C PRO A 671 10.31 32.10 -25.48
N ALA A 672 11.25 31.16 -25.56
CA ALA A 672 11.34 30.02 -24.65
C ALA A 672 12.10 30.41 -23.38
N ASN A 673 11.39 30.76 -22.30
CA ASN A 673 12.00 31.25 -21.06
C ASN A 673 12.42 30.10 -20.12
N TYR A 674 13.39 29.28 -20.52
CA TYR A 674 13.91 28.16 -19.71
C TYR A 674 14.95 28.58 -18.67
N ARG A 675 15.43 29.83 -18.68
CA ARG A 675 16.40 30.35 -17.70
C ARG A 675 15.68 30.69 -16.38
N LEU A 676 16.43 30.66 -15.28
CA LEU A 676 15.95 31.04 -13.94
C LEU A 676 15.87 32.56 -13.76
N ASN A 677 16.76 33.31 -14.43
CA ASN A 677 16.89 34.76 -14.37
C ASN A 677 16.96 35.28 -12.92
N LEU A 678 17.87 34.73 -12.12
CA LEU A 678 18.07 35.12 -10.71
C LEU A 678 18.61 36.56 -10.62
N LYS A 679 18.11 37.31 -9.65
CA LYS A 679 18.52 38.66 -9.27
C LYS A 679 19.37 38.59 -8.00
N ARG A 680 20.13 39.65 -7.67
CA ARG A 680 20.87 39.74 -6.39
C ARG A 680 19.99 39.44 -5.17
N LEU A 681 18.75 39.95 -5.16
CA LEU A 681 17.77 39.65 -4.11
C LEU A 681 17.40 38.16 -4.01
N ASP A 682 17.35 37.42 -5.14
CA ASP A 682 17.06 35.98 -5.08
C ASP A 682 18.18 35.22 -4.35
N TYR A 683 19.45 35.59 -4.57
CA TYR A 683 20.58 34.99 -3.84
C TYR A 683 20.56 35.33 -2.35
N LEU A 684 20.24 36.59 -1.99
CA LEU A 684 20.13 37.00 -0.58
C LEU A 684 18.97 36.29 0.14
N LEU A 685 17.82 36.09 -0.52
CA LEU A 685 16.70 35.36 0.06
C LEU A 685 17.00 33.87 0.23
N ILE A 686 17.63 33.23 -0.77
CA ILE A 686 18.09 31.84 -0.64
C ILE A 686 19.06 31.73 0.54
N ALA A 687 20.13 32.52 0.54
CA ALA A 687 21.16 32.46 1.59
C ALA A 687 20.59 32.75 2.99
N GLY A 688 19.73 33.76 3.13
CA GLY A 688 19.12 34.12 4.42
C GLY A 688 18.17 33.06 4.96
N ILE A 689 17.27 32.51 4.14
CA ILE A 689 16.34 31.46 4.57
C ILE A 689 17.10 30.16 4.86
N THR A 690 18.03 29.76 3.98
CA THR A 690 18.86 28.57 4.19
C THR A 690 19.70 28.70 5.45
N LEU A 691 20.36 29.83 5.70
CA LEU A 691 21.17 30.03 6.92
C LEU A 691 20.30 29.99 8.20
N ALA A 692 19.17 30.69 8.22
CA ALA A 692 18.27 30.68 9.37
C ALA A 692 17.74 29.27 9.67
N TYR A 693 17.36 28.51 8.64
CA TYR A 693 16.94 27.13 8.81
C TYR A 693 18.11 26.18 9.12
N SER A 694 19.34 26.42 8.63
CA SER A 694 20.51 25.63 9.03
C SER A 694 20.77 25.73 10.53
N ILE A 695 20.69 26.93 11.10
CA ILE A 695 20.83 27.14 12.54
C ILE A 695 19.77 26.30 13.27
N LEU A 696 18.50 26.39 12.86
CA LEU A 696 17.39 25.62 13.44
C LEU A 696 17.56 24.10 13.29
N ALA A 697 17.97 23.61 12.12
CA ALA A 697 18.11 22.20 11.80
C ALA A 697 19.26 21.52 12.57
N PHE A 698 20.40 22.21 12.74
CA PHE A 698 21.55 21.69 13.48
C PHE A 698 21.48 21.95 15.00
N THR A 699 20.64 22.89 15.47
CA THR A 699 20.42 23.12 16.91
C THR A 699 19.76 21.89 17.55
N ASN A 700 20.36 21.39 18.62
CA ASN A 700 19.91 20.21 19.38
C ASN A 700 19.67 18.95 18.51
N LEU A 701 20.45 18.77 17.44
CA LEU A 701 20.29 17.63 16.51
C LEU A 701 20.58 16.28 17.19
N GLY A 702 21.61 16.25 18.03
CA GLY A 702 22.05 15.11 18.84
C GLY A 702 23.32 15.48 19.60
N SER A 703 23.70 14.67 20.58
CA SER A 703 24.97 14.80 21.29
C SER A 703 26.16 14.64 20.34
N THR A 704 27.18 15.47 20.54
CA THR A 704 28.49 15.35 19.88
C THR A 704 29.46 14.47 20.68
N LYS A 705 29.00 13.92 21.81
CA LYS A 705 29.68 12.92 22.64
C LYS A 705 28.81 11.66 22.77
N ALA A 706 29.45 10.51 22.66
CA ALA A 706 28.93 9.20 23.04
C ALA A 706 30.14 8.27 23.19
N PRO A 707 30.05 7.17 23.96
CA PRO A 707 31.09 6.16 24.03
C PRO A 707 31.53 5.65 22.63
N GLN A 708 32.82 5.46 22.44
CA GLN A 708 33.50 4.98 21.24
C GLN A 708 34.34 3.71 21.50
N THR A 709 34.85 3.50 22.72
CA THR A 709 35.47 2.23 23.16
C THR A 709 34.40 1.21 23.53
N ALA A 710 34.75 -0.09 23.63
CA ALA A 710 33.83 -1.13 24.06
C ALA A 710 34.56 -2.36 24.62
N TRP A 711 33.96 -2.98 25.65
CA TRP A 711 34.26 -4.33 26.07
C TRP A 711 33.36 -5.33 25.34
N THR A 712 33.93 -6.47 24.97
CA THR A 712 33.20 -7.63 24.43
C THR A 712 33.51 -8.86 25.28
N SER A 713 32.50 -9.61 25.75
CA SER A 713 32.72 -10.82 26.54
C SER A 713 33.45 -11.91 25.75
N SER A 714 34.44 -12.54 26.40
CA SER A 714 35.31 -13.59 25.86
C SER A 714 34.86 -15.02 26.24
N ALA A 715 34.04 -15.16 27.28
CA ALA A 715 33.52 -16.45 27.76
C ALA A 715 32.06 -16.36 28.24
N PRO A 716 31.27 -17.45 28.16
CA PRO A 716 29.95 -17.52 28.78
C PRO A 716 30.09 -17.45 30.30
N GLY A 717 29.31 -16.60 30.97
CA GLY A 717 29.41 -16.37 32.40
C GLY A 717 30.58 -15.49 32.84
N GLU A 718 31.36 -14.89 31.93
CA GLU A 718 32.35 -13.87 32.27
C GLU A 718 31.67 -12.73 33.05
N SER A 719 32.29 -12.33 34.16
CA SER A 719 31.71 -11.32 35.05
C SER A 719 32.67 -10.17 35.34
N ILE A 720 32.11 -8.96 35.32
CA ILE A 720 32.79 -7.72 35.67
C ILE A 720 32.16 -7.21 36.96
N THR A 721 32.97 -7.06 38.00
CA THR A 721 32.55 -6.50 39.30
C THR A 721 33.12 -5.09 39.45
N ILE A 722 32.25 -4.15 39.82
CA ILE A 722 32.55 -2.73 40.03
C ILE A 722 32.34 -2.41 41.51
N ASP A 723 33.31 -1.75 42.16
CA ASP A 723 33.23 -1.27 43.54
C ASP A 723 33.04 0.26 43.57
N LEU A 724 31.98 0.73 44.24
CA LEU A 724 31.71 2.16 44.48
C LEU A 724 32.42 2.68 45.76
N GLY A 725 33.18 1.83 46.44
CA GLY A 725 33.97 2.11 47.65
C GLY A 725 33.13 2.26 48.93
N THR A 726 31.85 2.61 48.79
CA THR A 726 30.87 2.80 49.87
C THR A 726 29.48 2.37 49.41
N GLU A 727 28.55 2.17 50.34
CA GLU A 727 27.13 1.99 50.01
C GLU A 727 26.58 3.28 49.36
N GLN A 728 25.96 3.13 48.19
CA GLN A 728 25.38 4.22 47.39
C GLN A 728 24.00 3.81 46.88
N THR A 729 23.13 4.80 46.67
CA THR A 729 21.81 4.62 46.02
C THR A 729 21.81 5.32 44.67
N PHE A 730 21.54 4.60 43.59
CA PHE A 730 21.81 5.06 42.21
C PHE A 730 20.84 4.51 41.16
N HIS A 731 20.72 5.21 40.03
CA HIS A 731 20.31 4.61 38.76
C HIS A 731 21.55 4.02 38.06
N LEU A 732 21.54 2.70 37.82
CA LEU A 732 22.52 2.06 36.93
C LEU A 732 22.14 2.41 35.48
N THR A 733 23.09 2.95 34.72
CA THR A 733 22.91 3.25 33.30
C THR A 733 24.00 2.59 32.47
N TYR A 734 23.64 2.14 31.27
CA TYR A 734 24.55 1.45 30.35
C TYR A 734 24.33 1.91 28.90
N TYR A 735 25.39 1.83 28.10
CA TYR A 735 25.39 2.09 26.67
C TYR A 735 25.76 0.82 25.90
N GLY A 736 24.77 0.23 25.22
CA GLY A 736 24.94 -1.04 24.53
C GLY A 736 25.48 -0.92 23.10
N GLY A 737 26.36 -1.84 22.70
CA GLY A 737 26.87 -1.97 21.33
C GLY A 737 25.95 -2.82 20.44
N VAL A 738 26.51 -3.39 19.38
CA VAL A 738 25.83 -4.41 18.56
C VAL A 738 26.12 -5.79 19.17
N SER A 739 25.10 -6.45 19.72
CA SER A 739 25.23 -7.71 20.47
C SER A 739 23.97 -8.55 20.38
N GLN A 740 24.09 -9.88 20.20
CA GLN A 740 22.99 -10.84 20.42
C GLN A 740 22.85 -11.31 21.87
N SER A 741 23.88 -11.14 22.70
CA SER A 741 23.85 -11.55 24.11
C SER A 741 23.28 -10.46 25.03
N THR A 742 22.60 -10.92 26.07
CA THR A 742 22.11 -10.20 27.25
C THR A 742 23.06 -10.36 28.44
N PHE A 743 22.73 -9.70 29.55
CA PHE A 743 23.52 -9.72 30.78
C PHE A 743 22.64 -9.55 32.02
N THR A 744 23.00 -10.30 33.06
CA THR A 744 22.42 -10.14 34.39
C THR A 744 23.20 -9.12 35.23
N VAL A 745 22.49 -8.51 36.18
CA VAL A 745 23.06 -7.66 37.22
C VAL A 745 22.83 -8.31 38.58
N GLU A 746 23.88 -8.39 39.38
CA GLU A 746 23.87 -8.80 40.79
C GLU A 746 24.40 -7.65 41.66
N LEU A 747 23.81 -7.45 42.84
CA LEU A 747 24.14 -6.36 43.76
C LEU A 747 24.65 -6.91 45.09
N SER A 748 25.58 -6.21 45.74
CA SER A 748 26.10 -6.59 47.06
C SER A 748 26.55 -5.38 47.90
N LEU A 749 26.49 -5.52 49.23
CA LEU A 749 26.99 -4.55 50.20
C LEU A 749 28.38 -4.91 50.75
N ASP A 750 28.68 -6.21 50.86
CA ASP A 750 29.89 -6.77 51.47
C ASP A 750 30.88 -7.35 50.43
N GLY A 751 30.40 -7.72 49.24
CA GLY A 751 31.14 -8.41 48.18
C GLY A 751 31.05 -9.93 48.25
N GLU A 752 30.45 -10.47 49.31
CA GLU A 752 30.32 -11.91 49.59
C GLU A 752 28.87 -12.39 49.40
N THR A 753 27.90 -11.61 49.86
CA THR A 753 26.47 -11.87 49.76
C THR A 753 25.88 -11.10 48.57
N TRP A 754 25.36 -11.81 47.57
CA TRP A 754 24.83 -11.23 46.33
C TRP A 754 23.32 -11.40 46.24
N THR A 755 22.63 -10.44 45.60
CA THR A 755 21.22 -10.60 45.21
C THR A 755 21.07 -11.67 44.12
N GLU A 756 19.87 -12.23 43.99
CA GLU A 756 19.50 -13.03 42.80
C GLU A 756 19.86 -12.28 41.50
N PRO A 757 20.47 -12.93 40.50
CA PRO A 757 20.77 -12.31 39.21
C PRO A 757 19.50 -11.85 38.50
N ARG A 758 19.49 -10.61 38.00
CA ARG A 758 18.33 -10.02 37.33
C ARG A 758 18.70 -9.45 35.96
N GLU A 759 17.93 -9.82 34.94
CA GLU A 759 18.16 -9.41 33.56
C GLU A 759 18.10 -7.89 33.37
N ALA A 760 18.96 -7.39 32.49
CA ALA A 760 18.90 -6.04 31.97
C ALA A 760 18.19 -6.01 30.61
N GLN A 761 17.39 -4.97 30.34
CA GLN A 761 16.72 -4.82 29.05
C GLN A 761 17.74 -4.49 27.95
N PHE A 762 18.24 -5.50 27.26
CA PHE A 762 19.17 -5.33 26.15
C PHE A 762 18.87 -6.28 25.00
N SER A 763 19.12 -5.83 23.78
CA SER A 763 19.03 -6.63 22.57
C SER A 763 19.71 -5.91 21.42
N GLN A 764 19.90 -6.60 20.29
CA GLN A 764 20.25 -5.98 19.02
C GLN A 764 19.34 -4.78 18.65
N GLY A 765 18.11 -4.75 19.18
CA GLY A 765 17.10 -3.70 19.05
C GLY A 765 17.43 -2.36 19.74
N LEU A 766 18.46 -2.34 20.60
CA LEU A 766 18.72 -1.26 21.56
C LEU A 766 20.18 -0.76 21.56
N CYS A 767 20.90 -0.96 20.45
CA CYS A 767 22.28 -0.48 20.28
C CYS A 767 22.39 1.06 20.15
N PHE A 768 23.55 1.60 20.55
CA PHE A 768 23.94 3.01 20.42
C PHE A 768 23.00 4.00 21.13
N ARG A 769 22.56 3.64 22.33
CA ARG A 769 21.77 4.52 23.22
C ARG A 769 22.03 4.22 24.68
N TRP A 770 21.89 5.25 25.51
CA TRP A 770 21.81 5.12 26.96
C TRP A 770 20.48 4.52 27.37
N LEU A 771 20.52 3.60 28.33
CA LEU A 771 19.36 3.01 29.00
C LEU A 771 19.55 3.08 30.51
N TRP A 772 18.44 3.13 31.25
CA TRP A 772 18.43 2.88 32.68
C TRP A 772 18.11 1.42 32.94
N TYR A 773 18.79 0.83 33.91
CA TYR A 773 18.54 -0.53 34.35
C TYR A 773 17.14 -0.66 34.95
N GLN A 774 16.42 -1.65 34.46
CA GLN A 774 15.14 -2.10 34.99
C GLN A 774 15.30 -3.60 35.29
N PRO A 775 15.16 -4.05 36.56
CA PRO A 775 15.22 -5.47 36.88
C PRO A 775 14.08 -6.23 36.19
N GLY A 776 14.43 -7.26 35.42
CA GLY A 776 13.47 -8.12 34.73
C GLY A 776 13.86 -9.60 34.72
N GLU A 777 13.06 -10.35 33.98
CA GLU A 777 13.27 -11.76 33.63
C GLU A 777 13.06 -11.91 32.11
N MET A 778 13.82 -12.81 31.48
CA MET A 778 13.65 -13.14 30.06
C MET A 778 12.76 -14.39 29.93
N SER A 779 11.81 -14.38 28.98
CA SER A 779 11.04 -15.59 28.65
C SER A 779 11.89 -16.61 27.88
N GLU A 780 11.43 -17.86 27.79
CA GLU A 780 11.99 -18.87 26.88
C GLU A 780 11.96 -18.44 25.39
N SER A 781 11.11 -17.47 25.04
CA SER A 781 11.02 -16.87 23.70
C SER A 781 11.91 -15.64 23.49
N GLY A 782 12.71 -15.23 24.49
CA GLY A 782 13.58 -14.04 24.41
C GLY A 782 12.87 -12.70 24.58
N GLU A 783 11.71 -12.67 25.25
CA GLU A 783 10.97 -11.45 25.56
C GLU A 783 11.24 -10.98 27.00
N PHE A 784 11.71 -9.74 27.14
CA PHE A 784 12.04 -9.15 28.44
C PHE A 784 10.77 -8.69 29.17
N THR A 785 10.53 -9.25 30.35
CA THR A 785 9.43 -8.86 31.25
C THR A 785 9.98 -8.13 32.49
N PRO A 786 9.64 -6.85 32.71
CA PRO A 786 10.08 -6.12 33.89
C PRO A 786 9.34 -6.56 35.15
N LEU A 787 10.04 -6.70 36.28
CA LEU A 787 9.44 -7.07 37.57
C LEU A 787 8.55 -5.96 38.16
N GLN A 788 8.79 -4.71 37.75
CA GLN A 788 8.00 -3.56 38.16
C GLN A 788 8.01 -2.46 37.10
N SER A 789 6.98 -1.61 37.10
CA SER A 789 6.88 -0.45 36.20
C SER A 789 7.90 0.64 36.57
N GLY A 790 8.44 1.31 35.56
CA GLY A 790 9.47 2.35 35.69
C GLY A 790 10.86 1.83 36.04
N TYR A 791 11.80 2.76 36.25
CA TYR A 791 13.22 2.50 36.48
C TYR A 791 13.59 2.73 37.96
N PRO A 792 13.59 1.70 38.82
CA PRO A 792 13.94 1.86 40.23
C PRO A 792 15.43 2.18 40.44
N MET A 793 15.71 3.11 41.35
CA MET A 793 17.06 3.24 41.93
C MET A 793 17.41 1.97 42.71
N GLN A 794 18.66 1.55 42.62
CA GLN A 794 19.25 0.42 43.33
C GLN A 794 20.09 0.93 44.50
N THR A 795 20.33 0.10 45.52
CA THR A 795 21.29 0.41 46.60
C THR A 795 22.29 -0.72 46.71
N ALA A 796 23.57 -0.41 46.56
CA ALA A 796 24.67 -1.36 46.64
C ALA A 796 26.01 -0.65 46.91
N ARG A 797 27.04 -1.43 47.26
CA ARG A 797 28.44 -1.01 47.15
C ARG A 797 29.11 -1.65 45.93
N TYR A 798 28.89 -2.95 45.74
CA TYR A 798 29.43 -3.70 44.63
C TYR A 798 28.32 -4.05 43.64
N VAL A 799 28.62 -3.92 42.36
CA VAL A 799 27.73 -4.26 41.25
C VAL A 799 28.47 -5.22 40.34
N ARG A 800 27.91 -6.41 40.14
CA ARG A 800 28.45 -7.41 39.22
C ARG A 800 27.56 -7.52 38.01
N LEU A 801 28.19 -7.49 36.86
CA LEU A 801 27.61 -7.67 35.54
C LEU A 801 28.07 -9.03 35.06
N ARG A 802 27.16 -9.89 34.60
CA ARG A 802 27.52 -11.23 34.13
C ARG A 802 26.98 -11.44 32.72
N ALA A 803 27.90 -11.66 31.79
CA ALA A 803 27.55 -11.98 30.41
C ALA A 803 26.95 -13.39 30.36
N GLU A 804 25.78 -13.55 29.75
CA GLU A 804 25.18 -14.87 29.59
C GLU A 804 25.95 -15.72 28.57
N ARG A 805 26.40 -15.09 27.47
CA ARG A 805 27.12 -15.72 26.35
C ARG A 805 28.37 -14.91 25.97
N VAL A 806 29.19 -15.51 25.09
CA VAL A 806 30.29 -14.80 24.39
C VAL A 806 29.71 -13.74 23.44
N GLY A 807 30.43 -12.63 23.24
CA GLY A 807 30.05 -11.60 22.27
C GLY A 807 29.18 -10.46 22.81
N LEU A 808 28.83 -10.47 24.10
CA LEU A 808 28.16 -9.34 24.76
C LEU A 808 29.02 -8.08 24.60
N THR A 809 28.53 -7.09 23.85
CA THR A 809 29.27 -5.84 23.60
C THR A 809 28.59 -4.65 24.28
N LEU A 810 29.30 -4.06 25.26
CA LEU A 810 28.89 -2.87 26.01
C LEU A 810 29.99 -1.82 25.92
N HIS A 811 29.61 -0.56 25.73
CA HIS A 811 30.56 0.54 25.56
C HIS A 811 30.87 1.30 26.85
N GLU A 812 29.90 1.49 27.75
CA GLU A 812 30.09 2.33 28.95
C GLU A 812 28.99 2.05 29.96
N ILE A 813 29.32 2.12 31.24
CA ILE A 813 28.41 1.90 32.37
C ILE A 813 28.67 2.94 33.45
N ALA A 814 27.62 3.57 33.95
CA ALA A 814 27.71 4.60 34.98
C ALA A 814 26.61 4.46 36.04
N PHE A 815 26.86 5.11 37.18
CA PHE A 815 25.99 5.12 38.35
C PHE A 815 25.59 6.56 38.61
N LEU A 816 24.29 6.86 38.50
CA LEU A 816 23.76 8.22 38.63
C LEU A 816 23.03 8.38 39.96
N ASP A 817 23.23 9.50 40.65
CA ASP A 817 22.38 9.86 41.80
C ASP A 817 20.97 10.33 41.37
N ALA A 818 20.15 10.74 42.34
CA ALA A 818 18.78 11.20 42.11
C ALA A 818 18.68 12.52 41.32
N ASP A 819 19.76 13.31 41.26
CA ASP A 819 19.86 14.56 40.49
C ASP A 819 20.49 14.34 39.09
N GLY A 820 20.93 13.10 38.79
CA GLY A 820 21.56 12.70 37.53
C GLY A 820 23.07 12.98 37.46
N ALA A 821 23.75 13.12 38.59
CA ALA A 821 25.21 13.27 38.64
C ALA A 821 25.91 11.90 38.74
N VAL A 822 27.06 11.77 38.07
CA VAL A 822 27.85 10.52 38.03
C VAL A 822 28.58 10.31 39.35
N LEU A 823 28.39 9.14 39.96
CA LEU A 823 29.08 8.69 41.16
C LEU A 823 30.48 8.14 40.84
N PRO A 824 31.48 8.34 41.70
CA PRO A 824 32.83 7.86 41.47
C PRO A 824 32.93 6.34 41.63
N ILE A 825 33.67 5.70 40.72
CA ILE A 825 34.01 4.27 40.77
C ILE A 825 35.37 4.11 41.47
N ALA A 826 35.44 3.25 42.49
CA ALA A 826 36.64 3.01 43.30
C ALA A 826 37.53 1.89 42.73
N GLY A 827 36.94 0.93 42.03
CA GLY A 827 37.68 -0.16 41.37
C GLY A 827 36.81 -1.02 40.45
N ILE A 828 37.47 -1.75 39.56
CA ILE A 828 36.84 -2.69 38.61
C ILE A 828 37.70 -3.96 38.50
N SER A 829 37.06 -5.13 38.42
CA SER A 829 37.73 -6.44 38.34
C SER A 829 36.95 -7.42 37.47
N ARG A 830 37.67 -8.30 36.76
CA ARG A 830 37.11 -9.35 35.89
C ARG A 830 37.32 -10.75 36.47
N ASP A 831 36.35 -11.63 36.27
CA ASP A 831 36.46 -13.08 36.51
C ASP A 831 35.83 -13.89 35.36
N GLY A 832 36.29 -15.12 35.15
CA GLY A 832 35.73 -16.08 34.18
C GLY A 832 36.14 -15.90 32.71
N SER A 833 37.08 -15.01 32.37
CA SER A 833 37.49 -14.75 30.97
C SER A 833 38.28 -15.88 30.30
N ALA A 834 38.15 -16.00 28.98
CA ALA A 834 38.94 -16.94 28.18
C ALA A 834 40.36 -16.38 27.92
N ALA A 835 41.39 -17.06 28.43
CA ALA A 835 42.79 -16.62 28.34
C ALA A 835 43.35 -16.47 26.91
N GLU A 836 42.67 -17.04 25.90
CA GLU A 836 43.05 -16.93 24.48
C GLU A 836 42.46 -15.69 23.78
N PHE A 837 41.46 -15.02 24.39
CA PHE A 837 40.67 -13.94 23.78
C PHE A 837 40.41 -12.77 24.75
N GLU A 838 41.39 -12.42 25.59
CA GLU A 838 41.23 -11.31 26.55
C GLU A 838 40.95 -9.97 25.85
N THR A 839 39.76 -9.41 26.10
CA THR A 839 39.39 -8.04 25.74
C THR A 839 39.73 -7.07 26.87
N ASP A 840 39.78 -5.76 26.58
CA ASP A 840 39.96 -4.76 27.63
C ASP A 840 38.60 -4.46 28.29
N PHE A 841 38.47 -4.81 29.57
CA PHE A 841 37.26 -4.58 30.36
C PHE A 841 37.25 -3.22 31.06
N THR A 842 38.37 -2.47 31.02
CA THR A 842 38.41 -1.09 31.54
C THR A 842 37.66 -0.12 30.61
N CYS A 843 37.44 -0.52 29.35
CA CYS A 843 36.55 0.11 28.37
C CYS A 843 35.05 0.13 28.76
N LEU A 844 34.69 -0.12 30.01
CA LEU A 844 33.33 0.04 30.55
C LEU A 844 33.18 1.30 31.41
N VAL A 845 34.30 1.94 31.75
CA VAL A 845 34.38 3.01 32.75
C VAL A 845 35.37 4.13 32.35
N ASP A 846 35.83 4.17 31.10
CA ASP A 846 36.89 5.09 30.62
C ASP A 846 36.36 6.40 30.01
N GLU A 847 35.14 6.44 29.46
CA GLU A 847 34.51 7.61 28.84
C GLU A 847 33.31 8.15 29.66
N GLN A 848 33.41 8.09 30.99
CA GLN A 848 32.40 8.63 31.95
C GLN A 848 31.99 10.10 31.70
N ASP A 849 32.79 10.90 30.98
CA ASP A 849 32.45 12.28 30.61
C ASP A 849 31.46 12.40 29.42
N THR A 850 31.00 11.26 28.90
CA THR A 850 29.96 11.12 27.87
C THR A 850 28.57 10.81 28.46
N VAL A 851 28.49 10.45 29.75
CA VAL A 851 27.27 10.01 30.44
C VAL A 851 26.26 11.18 30.57
N PRO A 852 25.01 11.01 30.12
CA PRO A 852 23.96 12.01 30.30
C PRO A 852 23.25 11.82 31.66
N PRO A 853 22.61 12.88 32.21
CA PRO A 853 21.84 12.75 33.44
C PRO A 853 20.59 11.86 33.31
N TYR A 854 20.10 11.64 32.09
CA TYR A 854 19.00 10.70 31.79
C TYR A 854 19.00 10.30 30.29
N PRO A 855 18.49 9.11 29.94
CA PRO A 855 18.25 8.70 28.55
C PRO A 855 17.31 9.64 27.80
N SER A 856 17.68 10.03 26.57
CA SER A 856 16.87 10.94 25.75
C SER A 856 17.07 10.74 24.24
N TYR A 857 16.18 11.31 23.42
CA TYR A 857 16.37 11.39 21.97
C TYR A 857 17.73 12.02 21.57
N TYR A 858 18.29 12.85 22.43
CA TYR A 858 19.52 13.60 22.17
C TYR A 858 20.78 12.73 22.34
N ASN A 859 20.74 11.70 23.20
CA ASN A 859 21.91 10.90 23.59
C ASN A 859 21.88 9.43 23.11
N GLY A 860 20.92 9.06 22.27
CA GLY A 860 20.87 7.72 21.68
C GLY A 860 20.01 7.61 20.42
N THR A 861 20.04 6.43 19.82
CA THR A 861 19.14 6.00 18.74
C THR A 861 17.67 5.95 19.20
N TYR A 862 16.75 6.16 18.27
CA TYR A 862 15.31 5.92 18.44
C TYR A 862 14.67 5.65 17.07
N PHE A 863 13.52 4.95 17.06
CA PHE A 863 12.82 4.58 15.82
C PHE A 863 13.78 3.93 14.79
N ASP A 864 13.58 4.13 13.49
CA ASP A 864 14.37 3.55 12.39
C ASP A 864 15.87 3.92 12.37
N GLU A 865 16.37 4.74 13.32
CA GLU A 865 17.82 4.99 13.43
C GLU A 865 18.61 3.70 13.71
N ILE A 866 18.01 2.74 14.42
CA ILE A 866 18.63 1.41 14.60
C ILE A 866 18.97 0.76 13.26
N TYR A 867 18.08 0.83 12.27
CA TYR A 867 18.33 0.15 11.00
C TYR A 867 19.37 0.87 10.16
N HIS A 868 19.36 2.20 10.17
CA HIS A 868 20.15 3.00 9.23
C HIS A 868 21.49 3.48 9.79
N ALA A 869 21.55 3.91 11.05
CA ALA A 869 22.79 4.33 11.69
C ALA A 869 23.69 3.13 12.01
N ARG A 870 23.12 2.02 12.52
CA ARG A 870 23.84 0.76 12.72
C ARG A 870 24.44 0.24 11.42
N THR A 871 23.68 0.17 10.32
CA THR A 871 24.25 -0.31 9.06
C THR A 871 25.23 0.68 8.41
N ALA A 872 25.14 1.98 8.69
CA ALA A 872 26.21 2.91 8.33
C ALA A 872 27.50 2.68 9.15
N TYR A 873 27.39 2.25 10.41
CA TYR A 873 28.51 1.79 11.25
C TYR A 873 29.05 0.41 10.81
N GLU A 874 28.20 -0.54 10.45
CA GLU A 874 28.61 -1.86 9.94
C GLU A 874 29.37 -1.72 8.61
N HIS A 875 28.89 -0.85 7.70
CA HIS A 875 29.62 -0.49 6.47
C HIS A 875 30.98 0.16 6.73
N LEU A 876 31.13 0.92 7.82
CA LEU A 876 32.39 1.56 8.19
C LEU A 876 33.42 0.54 8.71
N ASN A 877 32.96 -0.44 9.47
CA ASN A 877 33.79 -1.46 10.12
C ASN A 877 33.96 -2.74 9.28
N GLY A 878 33.26 -2.86 8.14
CA GLY A 878 33.33 -4.03 7.26
C GLY A 878 32.61 -5.26 7.81
N THR A 879 31.64 -5.08 8.70
CA THR A 879 30.83 -6.16 9.29
C THR A 879 29.53 -6.37 8.51
N THR A 880 28.89 -7.54 8.72
CA THR A 880 27.61 -7.88 8.08
C THR A 880 26.54 -6.84 8.39
N ALA A 881 25.84 -6.39 7.35
CA ALA A 881 24.83 -5.34 7.45
C ALA A 881 23.47 -5.88 7.93
N TYR A 882 22.94 -5.30 9.02
CA TYR A 882 21.63 -5.61 9.57
C TYR A 882 20.47 -5.21 8.64
N GLU A 883 20.52 -4.00 8.05
CA GLU A 883 19.46 -3.49 7.16
C GLU A 883 19.85 -3.66 5.67
N TRP A 884 19.26 -4.67 5.02
CA TRP A 884 19.49 -5.01 3.61
C TRP A 884 18.27 -4.77 2.70
N THR A 885 17.10 -4.42 3.25
CA THR A 885 15.83 -4.25 2.53
C THR A 885 15.77 -2.96 1.69
N HIS A 886 16.70 -2.01 1.90
CA HIS A 886 16.80 -0.77 1.14
C HIS A 886 18.16 -0.53 0.46
N PRO A 887 18.17 0.06 -0.76
CA PRO A 887 19.39 0.46 -1.46
C PRO A 887 20.34 1.29 -0.59
N PRO A 888 21.66 1.05 -0.65
CA PRO A 888 22.58 1.47 0.40
C PRO A 888 23.08 2.93 0.33
N LEU A 889 22.86 3.70 -0.74
CA LEU A 889 23.50 5.01 -0.91
C LEU A 889 23.17 6.00 0.23
N GLY A 890 21.95 5.96 0.76
CA GLY A 890 21.58 6.79 1.92
C GLY A 890 22.42 6.46 3.17
N LYS A 891 22.70 5.17 3.40
CA LYS A 891 23.54 4.68 4.50
C LYS A 891 25.02 4.98 4.26
N VAL A 892 25.49 4.85 3.01
CA VAL A 892 26.86 5.23 2.62
C VAL A 892 27.11 6.73 2.79
N LEU A 893 26.10 7.59 2.56
CA LEU A 893 26.20 9.02 2.86
C LEU A 893 26.16 9.29 4.38
N MET A 894 25.37 8.54 5.14
CA MET A 894 25.33 8.61 6.61
C MET A 894 26.65 8.18 7.26
N MET A 895 27.30 7.15 6.71
CA MET A 895 28.64 6.68 7.09
C MET A 895 29.70 7.79 6.99
N VAL A 896 29.57 8.72 6.03
CA VAL A 896 30.45 9.90 5.96
C VAL A 896 30.24 10.83 7.16
N GLY A 897 29.01 10.97 7.66
CA GLY A 897 28.72 11.73 8.88
C GLY A 897 29.37 11.11 10.11
N ILE A 898 29.17 9.80 10.31
CA ILE A 898 29.82 9.02 11.38
C ILE A 898 31.35 9.16 11.31
N LYS A 899 31.94 9.01 10.11
CA LYS A 899 33.39 9.14 9.91
C LYS A 899 33.96 10.54 10.20
N LEU A 900 33.13 11.59 10.15
CA LEU A 900 33.53 12.97 10.42
C LEU A 900 33.34 13.39 11.89
N PHE A 901 32.42 12.78 12.63
CA PHE A 901 31.97 13.22 13.96
C PHE A 901 31.89 12.10 15.01
N GLY A 902 32.47 10.93 14.73
CA GLY A 902 32.37 9.73 15.57
C GLY A 902 31.00 9.04 15.45
N MET A 903 30.87 7.88 16.12
CA MET A 903 29.60 7.20 16.28
C MET A 903 28.78 7.91 17.36
N THR A 904 28.26 9.09 17.02
CA THR A 904 27.53 9.98 17.92
C THR A 904 26.16 10.37 17.32
N PRO A 905 25.13 10.66 18.15
CA PRO A 905 23.83 11.11 17.67
C PRO A 905 23.88 12.31 16.72
N PHE A 906 24.82 13.24 16.93
CA PHE A 906 25.09 14.31 15.97
C PHE A 906 25.63 13.76 14.64
N GLY A 907 26.64 12.88 14.68
CA GLY A 907 27.34 12.36 13.51
C GLY A 907 26.44 11.60 12.53
N TRP A 908 25.61 10.67 13.01
CA TRP A 908 24.71 9.92 12.13
C TRP A 908 23.54 10.75 11.60
N ARG A 909 23.07 11.77 12.33
CA ARG A 909 21.99 12.67 11.88
C ARG A 909 22.46 13.78 10.94
N PHE A 910 23.72 14.21 11.05
CA PHE A 910 24.26 15.39 10.34
C PHE A 910 23.98 15.40 8.83
N MET A 911 24.24 14.26 8.16
CA MET A 911 24.13 14.17 6.69
C MET A 911 22.67 14.20 6.22
N GLY A 912 21.73 13.67 7.02
CA GLY A 912 20.28 13.80 6.76
C GLY A 912 19.82 15.26 6.88
N ALA A 913 20.23 15.93 7.96
CA ALA A 913 19.89 17.33 8.22
C ALA A 913 20.47 18.26 7.14
N LEU A 914 21.70 17.99 6.68
CA LEU A 914 22.32 18.70 5.56
C LEU A 914 21.51 18.54 4.27
N MET A 915 21.01 17.35 3.94
CA MET A 915 20.12 17.19 2.78
C MET A 915 18.82 17.99 2.96
N GLY A 916 18.23 18.00 4.15
CA GLY A 916 17.08 18.83 4.50
C GLY A 916 17.31 20.33 4.24
N VAL A 917 18.44 20.85 4.72
CA VAL A 917 18.91 22.23 4.45
C VAL A 917 19.06 22.50 2.94
N LEU A 918 19.63 21.55 2.19
CA LEU A 918 19.84 21.66 0.75
C LEU A 918 18.55 21.53 -0.08
N MET A 919 17.45 20.99 0.47
CA MET A 919 16.14 21.04 -0.20
C MET A 919 15.61 22.47 -0.36
N LEU A 920 15.93 23.40 0.57
CA LEU A 920 15.44 24.78 0.54
C LEU A 920 15.87 25.60 -0.69
N PRO A 921 17.17 25.66 -1.08
CA PRO A 921 17.58 26.30 -2.33
C PRO A 921 16.97 25.58 -3.54
N VAL A 922 16.88 24.24 -3.54
CA VAL A 922 16.27 23.49 -4.66
C VAL A 922 14.79 23.82 -4.80
N MET A 923 14.03 23.94 -3.70
CA MET A 923 12.64 24.42 -3.70
C MET A 923 12.53 25.83 -4.28
N TYR A 924 13.42 26.75 -3.90
CA TYR A 924 13.44 28.10 -4.45
C TYR A 924 13.61 28.07 -5.97
N LEU A 925 14.54 27.24 -6.45
CA LEU A 925 14.84 27.06 -7.87
C LEU A 925 13.69 26.37 -8.62
N LEU A 926 13.02 25.38 -8.04
CA LEU A 926 11.83 24.73 -8.61
C LEU A 926 10.68 25.73 -8.79
N ALA A 927 10.32 26.44 -7.72
CA ALA A 927 9.31 27.48 -7.75
C ALA A 927 9.70 28.62 -8.70
N ARG A 928 11.00 28.94 -8.80
CA ARG A 928 11.51 29.94 -9.75
C ARG A 928 11.39 29.46 -11.18
N GLN A 929 11.69 28.20 -11.44
CA GLN A 929 11.63 27.61 -12.77
C GLN A 929 10.19 27.57 -13.30
N LEU A 930 9.21 27.36 -12.42
CA LEU A 930 7.78 27.34 -12.77
C LEU A 930 7.15 28.74 -12.85
N THR A 931 7.39 29.62 -11.87
CA THR A 931 6.70 30.92 -11.77
C THR A 931 7.46 32.11 -12.37
N LYS A 932 8.79 32.01 -12.48
CA LYS A 932 9.72 33.11 -12.84
C LYS A 932 9.64 34.34 -11.90
N ARG A 933 9.18 34.15 -10.65
CA ARG A 933 8.93 35.25 -9.68
C ARG A 933 9.65 35.07 -8.34
N THR A 934 10.26 36.15 -7.83
CA THR A 934 10.98 36.19 -6.54
C THR A 934 10.05 35.98 -5.34
N ASP A 935 8.94 36.72 -5.30
CA ASP A 935 7.99 36.67 -4.17
C ASP A 935 7.37 35.27 -4.02
N LEU A 936 6.99 34.64 -5.13
CA LEU A 936 6.43 33.29 -5.13
C LEU A 936 7.47 32.19 -4.83
N SER A 937 8.72 32.34 -5.28
CA SER A 937 9.81 31.45 -4.87
C SER A 937 10.10 31.53 -3.37
N CYS A 938 10.12 32.75 -2.82
CA CYS A 938 10.32 32.97 -1.38
C CYS A 938 9.22 32.29 -0.56
N VAL A 939 7.95 32.42 -0.97
CA VAL A 939 6.83 31.73 -0.30
C VAL A 939 7.01 30.21 -0.37
N ALA A 940 7.39 29.64 -1.51
CA ALA A 940 7.60 28.20 -1.64
C ALA A 940 8.68 27.68 -0.66
N THR A 941 9.82 28.37 -0.57
CA THR A 941 10.91 27.97 0.31
C THR A 941 10.56 28.18 1.79
N LEU A 942 9.86 29.25 2.15
CA LEU A 942 9.39 29.46 3.52
C LEU A 942 8.36 28.40 3.95
N LEU A 943 7.45 27.99 3.06
CA LEU A 943 6.49 26.92 3.39
C LEU A 943 7.15 25.55 3.55
N LEU A 944 8.27 25.29 2.87
CA LEU A 944 9.05 24.07 3.10
C LEU A 944 9.83 24.15 4.42
N ALA A 945 10.51 25.27 4.68
CA ALA A 945 11.26 25.50 5.92
C ALA A 945 10.40 25.57 7.20
N LEU A 946 9.09 25.72 7.04
CA LEU A 946 8.09 25.72 8.12
C LEU A 946 7.19 24.47 8.09
N ASP A 947 7.51 23.48 7.25
CA ASP A 947 6.80 22.20 7.26
C ASP A 947 7.38 21.28 8.33
N SER A 948 6.51 20.86 9.25
CA SER A 948 6.79 19.96 10.37
C SER A 948 7.52 18.69 9.93
N MET A 949 7.01 18.00 8.89
CA MET A 949 7.60 16.74 8.41
C MET A 949 8.96 16.97 7.75
N HIS A 950 9.15 18.10 7.05
CA HIS A 950 10.48 18.47 6.55
C HIS A 950 11.48 18.67 7.69
N PHE A 951 11.08 19.29 8.80
CA PHE A 951 11.92 19.42 9.99
C PHE A 951 12.21 18.07 10.68
N THR A 952 11.18 17.27 10.97
CA THR A 952 11.37 16.01 11.71
C THR A 952 12.08 14.93 10.89
N GLN A 953 11.65 14.69 9.64
CA GLN A 953 12.20 13.63 8.79
C GLN A 953 13.66 13.89 8.39
N THR A 954 14.08 15.15 8.36
CA THR A 954 15.47 15.50 8.01
C THR A 954 16.41 15.50 9.21
N ARG A 955 15.89 15.58 10.44
CA ARG A 955 16.70 15.53 11.66
C ARG A 955 16.94 14.13 12.20
N ILE A 956 16.08 13.17 11.88
CA ILE A 956 16.31 11.75 12.18
C ILE A 956 17.22 11.11 11.13
N ALA A 957 18.07 10.16 11.53
CA ALA A 957 18.93 9.42 10.64
C ALA A 957 18.18 8.33 9.86
N THR A 958 17.34 8.76 8.91
CA THR A 958 16.67 7.88 7.94
C THR A 958 17.08 8.19 6.50
N ILE A 959 16.85 7.23 5.61
CA ILE A 959 17.26 7.34 4.19
C ILE A 959 16.34 8.26 3.34
N ASP A 960 15.19 8.69 3.86
CA ASP A 960 14.17 9.45 3.10
C ASP A 960 14.67 10.84 2.65
N SER A 961 15.47 11.49 3.49
CA SER A 961 16.00 12.83 3.24
C SER A 961 16.89 12.90 2.00
N TYR A 962 17.69 11.86 1.76
CA TYR A 962 18.55 11.76 0.58
C TYR A 962 17.72 11.57 -0.70
N VAL A 963 16.78 10.62 -0.70
CA VAL A 963 15.97 10.33 -1.90
C VAL A 963 15.05 11.50 -2.27
N VAL A 964 14.43 12.19 -1.30
CA VAL A 964 13.58 13.37 -1.58
C VAL A 964 14.40 14.53 -2.16
N PHE A 965 15.61 14.79 -1.63
CA PHE A 965 16.51 15.79 -2.19
C PHE A 965 16.86 15.47 -3.65
N PHE A 966 17.27 14.23 -3.95
CA PHE A 966 17.59 13.82 -5.32
C PHE A 966 16.37 13.89 -6.26
N ILE A 967 15.17 13.53 -5.79
CA ILE A 967 13.91 13.68 -6.53
C ILE A 967 13.66 15.15 -6.91
N MET A 968 13.80 16.08 -5.95
CA MET A 968 13.62 17.51 -6.22
C MET A 968 14.61 18.03 -7.27
N VAL A 969 15.87 17.59 -7.22
CA VAL A 969 16.92 18.02 -8.17
C VAL A 969 16.68 17.46 -9.58
N MET A 970 16.34 16.17 -9.73
CA MET A 970 16.05 15.62 -11.06
C MET A 970 14.80 16.25 -11.69
N TYR A 971 13.76 16.53 -10.91
CA TYR A 971 12.59 17.27 -11.40
C TYR A 971 12.93 18.71 -11.82
N LEU A 972 13.82 19.41 -11.10
CA LEU A 972 14.27 20.75 -11.49
C LEU A 972 14.91 20.74 -12.88
N PHE A 973 15.77 19.75 -13.15
CA PHE A 973 16.41 19.61 -14.46
C PHE A 973 15.44 19.13 -15.55
N MET A 974 14.52 18.21 -15.25
CA MET A 974 13.48 17.82 -16.21
C MET A 974 12.56 18.99 -16.58
N ILE A 975 12.05 19.77 -15.61
CA ILE A 975 11.23 20.97 -15.87
C ILE A 975 12.00 21.94 -16.78
N ARG A 976 13.31 22.11 -16.56
CA ARG A 976 14.17 22.93 -17.41
C ARG A 976 14.27 22.39 -18.83
N TYR A 977 14.47 21.08 -19.01
CA TYR A 977 14.46 20.43 -20.31
C TYR A 977 13.12 20.59 -21.05
N VAL A 978 11.98 20.41 -20.35
CA VAL A 978 10.63 20.58 -20.91
C VAL A 978 10.40 22.00 -21.43
N GLN A 979 10.96 23.02 -20.76
CA GLN A 979 10.88 24.43 -21.18
C GLN A 979 11.80 24.81 -22.37
N MET A 980 12.69 23.92 -22.83
CA MET A 980 13.57 24.17 -23.97
C MET A 980 12.95 23.72 -25.31
N SER A 981 13.45 24.27 -26.43
CA SER A 981 12.97 23.97 -27.78
C SER A 981 14.12 23.67 -28.75
N PHE A 982 14.00 22.55 -29.48
CA PHE A 982 14.94 22.11 -30.53
C PHE A 982 15.02 23.07 -31.74
N PHE A 983 14.06 23.99 -31.88
CA PHE A 983 14.08 25.01 -32.94
C PHE A 983 15.06 26.14 -32.66
N ARG A 984 15.29 26.47 -31.39
CA ARG A 984 16.05 27.68 -30.99
C ARG A 984 17.36 27.37 -30.29
N GLU A 985 17.46 26.23 -29.59
CA GLU A 985 18.67 25.83 -28.87
C GLU A 985 19.42 24.70 -29.60
N PRO A 986 20.76 24.71 -29.61
CA PRO A 986 21.56 23.60 -30.14
C PRO A 986 21.39 22.35 -29.26
N LEU A 987 21.39 21.18 -29.91
CA LEU A 987 21.05 19.90 -29.26
C LEU A 987 21.86 19.65 -27.98
N GLY A 988 23.18 19.86 -28.00
CA GLY A 988 24.05 19.65 -26.84
C GLY A 988 23.62 20.43 -25.60
N LYS A 989 23.14 21.68 -25.73
CA LYS A 989 22.62 22.45 -24.58
C LYS A 989 21.34 21.86 -23.99
N THR A 990 20.54 21.16 -24.80
CA THR A 990 19.34 20.45 -24.31
C THR A 990 19.67 19.11 -23.65
N LEU A 991 20.81 18.50 -23.98
CA LEU A 991 21.26 17.25 -23.37
C LEU A 991 21.82 17.46 -21.96
N VAL A 992 22.41 18.61 -21.63
CA VAL A 992 22.95 18.91 -20.28
C VAL A 992 21.90 18.74 -19.16
N PRO A 993 20.73 19.42 -19.17
CA PRO A 993 19.71 19.19 -18.13
C PRO A 993 19.14 17.77 -18.18
N LEU A 994 19.13 17.12 -19.35
CA LEU A 994 18.64 15.76 -19.49
C LEU A 994 19.59 14.74 -18.81
N GLY A 995 20.90 14.89 -19.00
CA GLY A 995 21.93 14.10 -18.34
C GLY A 995 22.02 14.34 -16.84
N LEU A 996 21.89 15.59 -16.39
CA LEU A 996 21.81 15.90 -14.95
C LEU A 996 20.53 15.31 -14.33
N SER A 997 19.39 15.34 -15.02
CA SER A 997 18.18 14.65 -14.56
C SER A 997 18.39 13.14 -14.41
N GLY A 998 19.13 12.51 -15.33
CA GLY A 998 19.47 11.08 -15.27
C GLY A 998 20.47 10.71 -14.16
N LEU A 999 21.49 11.55 -13.95
CA LEU A 999 22.46 11.42 -12.87
C LEU A 999 21.77 11.40 -11.49
N PHE A 1000 20.95 12.41 -11.21
CA PHE A 1000 20.23 12.51 -9.94
C PHE A 1000 19.13 11.45 -9.80
N MET A 1001 18.61 10.91 -10.91
CA MET A 1001 17.75 9.73 -10.89
C MET A 1001 18.49 8.48 -10.39
N GLY A 1002 19.74 8.28 -10.83
CA GLY A 1002 20.60 7.21 -10.31
C GLY A 1002 20.83 7.31 -8.81
N PHE A 1003 21.14 8.50 -8.29
CA PHE A 1003 21.27 8.71 -6.84
C PHE A 1003 19.95 8.48 -6.08
N ALA A 1004 18.81 8.87 -6.65
CA ALA A 1004 17.50 8.58 -6.06
C ALA A 1004 17.24 7.05 -5.96
N TRP A 1005 17.45 6.30 -7.05
CA TRP A 1005 17.28 4.85 -7.08
C TRP A 1005 18.17 4.14 -6.06
N ALA A 1006 19.45 4.52 -6.04
CA ALA A 1006 20.45 3.93 -5.15
C ALA A 1006 20.22 4.27 -3.66
N SER A 1007 19.32 5.22 -3.36
CA SER A 1007 18.94 5.59 -1.98
C SER A 1007 17.67 4.89 -1.50
N LYS A 1008 16.58 4.87 -2.30
CA LYS A 1008 15.32 4.18 -1.98
C LYS A 1008 14.50 3.96 -3.24
N TRP A 1009 13.74 2.86 -3.33
CA TRP A 1009 12.91 2.55 -4.52
C TRP A 1009 11.80 3.57 -4.82
N THR A 1010 11.48 4.48 -3.89
CA THR A 1010 10.64 5.67 -4.16
C THR A 1010 11.23 6.58 -5.25
N GLY A 1011 12.55 6.56 -5.46
CA GLY A 1011 13.20 7.19 -6.61
C GLY A 1011 12.77 6.60 -7.96
N ILE A 1012 12.43 5.31 -8.02
CA ILE A 1012 11.93 4.64 -9.23
C ILE A 1012 10.51 5.12 -9.55
N TYR A 1013 9.65 5.26 -8.53
CA TYR A 1013 8.32 5.82 -8.67
C TYR A 1013 8.35 7.24 -9.28
N ALA A 1014 9.25 8.08 -8.78
CA ALA A 1014 9.51 9.42 -9.32
C ALA A 1014 9.96 9.43 -10.78
N SER A 1015 10.64 8.36 -11.20
CA SER A 1015 11.18 8.18 -12.55
C SER A 1015 10.10 7.85 -13.58
N ALA A 1016 9.03 7.16 -13.18
CA ALA A 1016 7.85 6.97 -14.03
C ALA A 1016 7.22 8.32 -14.43
N GLY A 1017 7.16 9.27 -13.48
CA GLY A 1017 6.73 10.64 -13.75
C GLY A 1017 7.68 11.38 -14.70
N LEU A 1018 9.00 11.25 -14.52
CA LEU A 1018 9.99 11.82 -15.44
C LEU A 1018 9.84 11.27 -16.87
N ALA A 1019 9.70 9.95 -17.03
CA ALA A 1019 9.53 9.29 -18.31
C ALA A 1019 8.25 9.79 -19.01
N PHE A 1020 7.13 9.87 -18.29
CA PHE A 1020 5.88 10.41 -18.82
C PHE A 1020 6.03 11.86 -19.30
N LEU A 1021 6.67 12.73 -18.51
CA LEU A 1021 6.94 14.12 -18.90
C LEU A 1021 7.86 14.21 -20.13
N PHE A 1022 8.88 13.36 -20.22
CA PHE A 1022 9.79 13.28 -21.36
C PHE A 1022 9.03 12.89 -22.65
N PHE A 1023 8.32 11.76 -22.64
CA PHE A 1023 7.61 11.28 -23.82
C PHE A 1023 6.48 12.21 -24.26
N LEU A 1024 5.75 12.80 -23.31
CA LEU A 1024 4.73 13.81 -23.61
C LEU A 1024 5.33 15.07 -24.24
N THR A 1025 6.51 15.50 -23.77
CA THR A 1025 7.25 16.63 -24.36
C THR A 1025 7.76 16.30 -25.76
N VAL A 1026 8.25 15.08 -26.00
CA VAL A 1026 8.60 14.59 -27.33
C VAL A 1026 7.39 14.59 -28.26
N TYR A 1027 6.22 14.13 -27.79
CA TYR A 1027 4.96 14.15 -28.54
C TYR A 1027 4.49 15.57 -28.88
N TRP A 1028 4.53 16.50 -27.92
CA TRP A 1028 4.18 17.90 -28.17
C TRP A 1028 5.14 18.55 -29.19
N ARG A 1029 6.46 18.35 -29.02
CA ARG A 1029 7.46 18.82 -29.99
C ARG A 1029 7.23 18.21 -31.38
N ALA A 1030 6.99 16.91 -31.49
CA ALA A 1030 6.71 16.27 -32.78
C ALA A 1030 5.50 16.91 -33.47
N ARG A 1031 4.42 17.18 -32.74
CA ARG A 1031 3.24 17.87 -33.27
C ARG A 1031 3.51 19.33 -33.66
N GLU A 1032 4.38 20.03 -32.95
CA GLU A 1032 4.82 21.39 -33.33
C GLU A 1032 5.64 21.36 -34.62
N TYR A 1033 6.56 20.40 -34.75
CA TYR A 1033 7.37 20.21 -35.96
C TYR A 1033 6.53 19.81 -37.18
N PHE A 1034 5.64 18.83 -37.08
CA PHE A 1034 4.78 18.42 -38.19
C PHE A 1034 3.69 19.44 -38.56
N ALA A 1035 3.46 20.46 -37.72
CA ALA A 1035 2.58 21.59 -38.03
C ALA A 1035 3.33 22.80 -38.64
N ALA A 1036 4.66 22.77 -38.71
CA ALA A 1036 5.46 23.85 -39.30
C ALA A 1036 5.65 23.62 -40.81
N GLU A 1037 5.42 24.67 -41.61
CA GLU A 1037 5.52 24.60 -43.09
C GLU A 1037 6.97 24.44 -43.61
N ASN A 1038 7.97 24.71 -42.77
CA ASN A 1038 9.39 24.62 -43.14
C ASN A 1038 9.88 23.16 -43.17
N ARG A 1039 9.92 22.58 -44.38
CA ARG A 1039 10.33 21.18 -44.65
C ARG A 1039 11.75 20.83 -44.19
N GLU A 1040 12.70 21.78 -44.15
CA GLU A 1040 14.08 21.49 -43.72
C GLU A 1040 14.17 21.30 -42.20
N ALA A 1041 13.44 22.12 -41.44
CA ALA A 1041 13.36 21.97 -39.99
C ALA A 1041 12.74 20.61 -39.58
N VAL A 1042 11.77 20.12 -40.35
CA VAL A 1042 11.17 18.78 -40.18
C VAL A 1042 12.19 17.67 -40.44
N ARG A 1043 13.01 17.76 -41.49
CA ARG A 1043 14.10 16.79 -41.75
C ARG A 1043 15.12 16.74 -40.59
N GLY A 1044 15.49 17.88 -40.02
CA GLY A 1044 16.42 17.96 -38.90
C GLY A 1044 15.88 17.38 -37.58
N PHE A 1045 14.55 17.33 -37.39
CA PHE A 1045 13.93 16.85 -36.16
C PHE A 1045 14.18 15.36 -35.91
N ALA A 1046 14.04 14.50 -36.92
CA ALA A 1046 14.24 13.06 -36.76
C ALA A 1046 15.64 12.70 -36.26
N ARG A 1047 16.69 13.35 -36.80
CA ARG A 1047 18.08 13.19 -36.34
C ARG A 1047 18.27 13.69 -34.91
N LYS A 1048 17.75 14.87 -34.57
CA LYS A 1048 17.82 15.42 -33.20
C LYS A 1048 17.11 14.51 -32.19
N LEU A 1049 15.96 13.96 -32.56
CA LEU A 1049 15.18 13.03 -31.74
C LEU A 1049 15.92 11.70 -31.56
N ALA A 1050 16.45 11.10 -32.63
CA ALA A 1050 17.21 9.85 -32.55
C ALA A 1050 18.44 9.97 -31.62
N VAL A 1051 19.22 11.05 -31.76
CA VAL A 1051 20.35 11.33 -30.86
C VAL A 1051 19.87 11.55 -29.42
N THR A 1052 18.76 12.27 -29.22
CA THR A 1052 18.19 12.47 -27.86
C THR A 1052 17.79 11.13 -27.24
N LEU A 1053 17.13 10.25 -27.98
CA LEU A 1053 16.72 8.92 -27.50
C LEU A 1053 17.93 8.02 -27.20
N GLY A 1054 18.96 8.04 -28.05
CA GLY A 1054 20.23 7.34 -27.77
C GLY A 1054 20.91 7.86 -26.49
N CYS A 1055 20.97 9.17 -26.31
CA CYS A 1055 21.44 9.76 -25.06
C CYS A 1055 20.55 9.42 -23.85
N CYS A 1056 19.23 9.26 -24.02
CA CYS A 1056 18.35 8.81 -22.94
C CYS A 1056 18.67 7.40 -22.47
N VAL A 1057 19.10 6.47 -23.34
CA VAL A 1057 19.55 5.14 -22.91
C VAL A 1057 20.78 5.27 -21.99
N VAL A 1058 21.73 6.14 -22.33
CA VAL A 1058 22.90 6.40 -21.47
C VAL A 1058 22.47 7.07 -20.16
N PHE A 1059 21.70 8.15 -20.22
CA PHE A 1059 21.38 8.98 -19.06
C PHE A 1059 20.35 8.38 -18.11
N PHE A 1060 19.37 7.62 -18.60
CA PHE A 1060 18.26 7.08 -17.80
C PHE A 1060 18.26 5.54 -17.69
N VAL A 1061 19.25 4.85 -18.26
CA VAL A 1061 19.44 3.40 -18.05
C VAL A 1061 20.87 3.11 -17.59
N ALA A 1062 21.88 3.39 -18.42
CA ALA A 1062 23.26 3.01 -18.10
C ALA A 1062 23.81 3.73 -16.85
N VAL A 1063 23.72 5.07 -16.78
CA VAL A 1063 24.21 5.85 -15.64
C VAL A 1063 23.52 5.48 -14.31
N PRO A 1064 22.17 5.38 -14.24
CA PRO A 1064 21.47 4.90 -13.04
C PRO A 1064 21.89 3.50 -12.62
N LEU A 1065 22.00 2.53 -13.54
CA LEU A 1065 22.38 1.16 -13.21
C LEU A 1065 23.82 1.07 -12.69
N VAL A 1066 24.75 1.85 -13.25
CA VAL A 1066 26.14 1.93 -12.76
C VAL A 1066 26.16 2.49 -11.33
N ILE A 1067 25.45 3.58 -11.05
CA ILE A 1067 25.37 4.18 -9.71
C ILE A 1067 24.71 3.21 -8.71
N TYR A 1068 23.65 2.54 -9.14
CA TYR A 1068 22.94 1.55 -8.33
C TYR A 1068 23.82 0.35 -8.00
N TYR A 1069 24.55 -0.21 -8.98
CA TYR A 1069 25.45 -1.34 -8.76
C TYR A 1069 26.60 -0.98 -7.79
N PHE A 1070 27.28 0.14 -8.01
CA PHE A 1070 28.40 0.53 -7.16
C PHE A 1070 28.00 1.00 -5.75
N SER A 1071 26.73 1.34 -5.49
CA SER A 1071 26.31 1.67 -4.12
C SER A 1071 26.41 0.47 -3.17
N TYR A 1072 26.26 -0.76 -3.69
CA TYR A 1072 26.38 -2.01 -2.92
C TYR A 1072 27.83 -2.40 -2.57
N TYR A 1073 28.84 -1.63 -2.95
CA TYR A 1073 30.25 -1.96 -2.69
C TYR A 1073 30.54 -2.25 -1.21
N TRP A 1074 30.14 -1.36 -0.30
CA TRP A 1074 30.36 -1.52 1.15
C TRP A 1074 29.50 -2.64 1.75
N HIS A 1075 28.26 -2.78 1.27
CA HIS A 1075 27.33 -3.80 1.75
C HIS A 1075 27.79 -5.23 1.39
N MET A 1076 28.49 -5.41 0.28
CA MET A 1076 29.00 -6.71 -0.20
C MET A 1076 30.42 -7.02 0.28
N LEU A 1077 31.10 -6.11 0.97
CA LEU A 1077 32.47 -6.29 1.43
C LEU A 1077 32.63 -7.49 2.40
N PRO A 1078 31.78 -7.68 3.43
CA PRO A 1078 31.92 -8.78 4.39
C PRO A 1078 31.76 -10.16 3.71
N SER A 1079 30.91 -10.24 2.68
CA SER A 1079 30.62 -11.46 1.94
C SER A 1079 31.62 -11.75 0.81
N GLY A 1080 32.85 -11.25 0.86
CA GLY A 1080 33.86 -11.46 -0.18
C GLY A 1080 33.64 -10.61 -1.45
N GLY A 1081 33.24 -9.35 -1.30
CA GLY A 1081 33.26 -8.35 -2.36
C GLY A 1081 32.13 -8.38 -3.39
N LEU A 1082 32.08 -7.29 -4.17
CA LEU A 1082 31.00 -6.94 -5.10
C LEU A 1082 31.01 -7.77 -6.39
N THR A 1083 29.95 -8.57 -6.63
CA THR A 1083 29.72 -9.28 -7.90
C THR A 1083 28.31 -9.02 -8.43
N VAL A 1084 28.11 -9.15 -9.74
CA VAL A 1084 26.79 -8.92 -10.37
C VAL A 1084 25.74 -9.91 -9.85
N ARG A 1085 26.13 -11.18 -9.64
CA ARG A 1085 25.25 -12.23 -9.11
C ARG A 1085 24.77 -11.91 -7.69
N LYS A 1086 25.68 -11.60 -6.75
CA LYS A 1086 25.30 -11.22 -5.36
C LYS A 1086 24.35 -10.03 -5.31
N VAL A 1087 24.59 -8.99 -6.13
CA VAL A 1087 23.69 -7.82 -6.18
C VAL A 1087 22.32 -8.19 -6.75
N TRP A 1088 22.26 -9.03 -7.79
CA TRP A 1088 21.02 -9.52 -8.39
C TRP A 1088 20.22 -10.39 -7.43
N ASP A 1089 20.86 -11.37 -6.78
CA ASP A 1089 20.25 -12.27 -5.83
C ASP A 1089 19.66 -11.46 -4.64
N LEU A 1090 20.41 -10.47 -4.13
CA LEU A 1090 19.89 -9.53 -3.13
C LEU A 1090 18.69 -8.72 -3.64
N GLN A 1091 18.59 -8.35 -4.92
CA GLN A 1091 17.38 -7.68 -5.43
C GLN A 1091 16.16 -8.58 -5.38
N ILE A 1092 16.34 -9.89 -5.63
CA ILE A 1092 15.26 -10.88 -5.51
C ILE A 1092 14.84 -11.00 -4.04
N THR A 1093 15.78 -11.12 -3.11
CA THR A 1093 15.48 -11.18 -1.66
C THR A 1093 14.79 -9.90 -1.18
N MET A 1094 15.27 -8.71 -1.58
CA MET A 1094 14.61 -7.43 -1.28
C MET A 1094 13.18 -7.36 -1.84
N PHE A 1095 12.97 -7.80 -3.08
CA PHE A 1095 11.65 -7.79 -3.69
C PHE A 1095 10.69 -8.76 -2.98
N ASN A 1096 11.13 -9.98 -2.72
CA ASN A 1096 10.35 -10.99 -2.02
C ASN A 1096 9.99 -10.55 -0.60
N TYR A 1097 10.92 -9.92 0.13
CA TYR A 1097 10.66 -9.30 1.42
C TYR A 1097 9.56 -8.24 1.34
N HIS A 1098 9.68 -7.24 0.45
CA HIS A 1098 8.65 -6.18 0.32
C HIS A 1098 7.31 -6.71 -0.20
N ASN A 1099 7.29 -7.84 -0.91
CA ASN A 1099 6.07 -8.48 -1.39
C ASN A 1099 5.40 -9.39 -0.34
N GLY A 1100 6.17 -9.99 0.57
CA GLY A 1100 5.68 -10.89 1.63
C GLY A 1100 5.49 -10.25 3.01
N LEU A 1101 5.77 -8.94 3.16
CA LEU A 1101 5.74 -8.25 4.46
C LEU A 1101 4.31 -8.02 4.99
N ASN A 1102 3.73 -9.06 5.61
CA ASN A 1102 2.49 -9.00 6.36
C ASN A 1102 2.78 -8.71 7.85
N ALA A 1103 2.89 -7.43 8.20
CA ALA A 1103 3.14 -6.98 9.58
C ALA A 1103 2.05 -5.99 10.05
N THR A 1104 1.64 -6.10 11.31
CA THR A 1104 0.76 -5.12 11.97
C THR A 1104 1.60 -4.11 12.76
N HIS A 1105 1.18 -2.84 12.81
CA HIS A 1105 1.88 -1.83 13.60
C HIS A 1105 0.93 -0.74 14.09
N SER A 1106 0.99 -0.38 15.37
CA SER A 1106 0.05 0.53 16.04
C SER A 1106 0.01 1.96 15.48
N PHE A 1107 1.03 2.36 14.70
CA PHE A 1107 1.08 3.65 14.00
C PHE A 1107 1.02 3.53 12.46
N ALA A 1108 0.68 2.35 11.93
CA ALA A 1108 0.39 2.18 10.51
C ALA A 1108 -0.75 3.12 10.07
N SER A 1109 -0.59 3.74 8.90
CA SER A 1109 -1.58 4.68 8.33
C SER A 1109 -1.67 4.48 6.81
N PRO A 1110 -2.86 4.17 6.26
CA PRO A 1110 -3.04 3.98 4.83
C PRO A 1110 -2.90 5.29 4.05
N TRP A 1111 -2.55 5.19 2.78
CA TRP A 1111 -2.19 6.31 1.90
C TRP A 1111 -3.19 7.49 1.88
N TYR A 1112 -4.48 7.22 2.09
CA TYR A 1112 -5.54 8.23 2.04
C TYR A 1112 -5.64 9.09 3.31
N GLU A 1113 -5.07 8.66 4.43
CA GLU A 1113 -5.05 9.41 5.69
C GLU A 1113 -4.00 10.51 5.73
N TRP A 1114 -2.94 10.38 4.92
CA TRP A 1114 -1.77 11.26 4.97
C TRP A 1114 -2.11 12.72 4.66
N PRO A 1115 -2.80 13.08 3.55
CA PRO A 1115 -3.01 14.48 3.18
C PRO A 1115 -3.84 15.29 4.18
N THR A 1116 -4.62 14.62 5.03
CA THR A 1116 -5.44 15.23 6.10
C THR A 1116 -4.78 15.14 7.48
N ILE A 1117 -3.68 14.39 7.63
CA ILE A 1117 -2.99 14.17 8.91
C ILE A 1117 -3.94 13.48 9.91
N VAL A 1118 -4.57 12.36 9.51
CA VAL A 1118 -5.46 11.61 10.43
C VAL A 1118 -4.64 10.90 11.50
N ARG A 1119 -3.55 10.25 11.10
CA ARG A 1119 -2.69 9.45 11.98
C ARG A 1119 -1.20 9.75 11.72
N PRO A 1120 -0.64 10.74 12.42
CA PRO A 1120 0.79 10.97 12.54
C PRO A 1120 1.58 9.73 12.99
N MET A 1121 2.89 9.76 12.73
CA MET A 1121 3.81 8.75 13.25
C MET A 1121 4.47 9.25 14.53
N TRP A 1122 4.66 8.36 15.50
CA TRP A 1122 5.39 8.66 16.73
C TRP A 1122 6.79 8.04 16.67
N TYR A 1123 7.83 8.86 16.85
CA TYR A 1123 9.24 8.46 16.71
C TYR A 1123 9.95 8.32 18.06
N TYR A 1124 9.53 9.08 19.07
CA TYR A 1124 10.17 9.06 20.38
C TYR A 1124 9.18 9.41 21.48
N SER A 1125 9.20 8.63 22.56
CA SER A 1125 8.66 8.97 23.87
C SER A 1125 9.81 9.07 24.87
N GLY A 1126 9.83 10.14 25.64
CA GLY A 1126 10.69 10.31 26.80
C GLY A 1126 9.92 10.47 28.11
N ALA A 1127 8.63 10.14 28.13
CA ALA A 1127 7.78 10.32 29.31
C ALA A 1127 8.27 9.54 30.54
N ASP A 1128 8.86 8.35 30.32
CA ASP A 1128 9.32 7.45 31.38
C ASP A 1128 10.64 7.92 32.05
N PHE A 1129 11.32 8.90 31.45
CA PHE A 1129 12.55 9.54 31.95
C PHE A 1129 12.32 10.96 32.47
N MET A 1130 11.05 11.35 32.68
CA MET A 1130 10.65 12.73 33.00
C MET A 1130 9.70 12.77 34.21
N PRO A 1131 9.61 13.91 34.93
CA PRO A 1131 8.53 14.16 35.87
C PRO A 1131 7.16 13.97 35.22
N SER A 1132 6.18 13.46 35.98
CA SER A 1132 4.88 13.02 35.45
C SER A 1132 4.03 14.14 34.82
N ASP A 1133 4.29 15.39 35.18
CA ASP A 1133 3.67 16.59 34.61
C ASP A 1133 4.35 17.09 33.32
N MET A 1134 5.49 16.51 32.93
CA MET A 1134 6.21 16.78 31.69
C MET A 1134 6.11 15.62 30.69
N VAL A 1135 6.35 15.94 29.41
CA VAL A 1135 6.55 14.98 28.34
C VAL A 1135 7.67 15.48 27.41
N SER A 1136 8.48 14.54 26.91
CA SER A 1136 9.37 14.75 25.76
C SER A 1136 8.90 13.80 24.65
N SER A 1137 8.71 14.32 23.44
CA SER A 1137 8.10 13.57 22.34
C SER A 1137 8.59 14.08 20.98
N ILE A 1138 8.78 13.16 20.03
CA ILE A 1138 8.98 13.48 18.62
C ILE A 1138 7.88 12.78 17.81
N SER A 1139 7.05 13.56 17.13
CA SER A 1139 6.13 13.08 16.11
C SER A 1139 6.48 13.60 14.72
N CYS A 1140 6.35 12.71 13.72
CA CYS A 1140 6.40 13.06 12.31
C CYS A 1140 4.98 13.26 11.76
N MET A 1141 4.64 14.52 11.47
CA MET A 1141 3.40 14.95 10.82
C MET A 1141 3.66 16.18 9.93
N GLY A 1142 2.72 16.49 9.04
CA GLY A 1142 2.77 17.73 8.25
C GLY A 1142 2.37 18.98 9.02
N ASN A 1143 2.82 20.17 8.58
CA ASN A 1143 2.25 21.41 9.10
C ASN A 1143 0.82 21.57 8.56
N PRO A 1144 -0.25 21.64 9.39
CA PRO A 1144 -1.62 21.66 8.90
C PRO A 1144 -1.95 22.83 7.97
N ALA A 1145 -1.32 24.00 8.18
CA ALA A 1145 -1.49 25.14 7.27
C ALA A 1145 -0.86 24.87 5.89
N VAL A 1146 0.27 24.15 5.83
CA VAL A 1146 0.92 23.76 4.57
C VAL A 1146 0.14 22.64 3.88
N TRP A 1147 -0.21 21.58 4.61
CA TRP A 1147 -0.79 20.36 4.04
C TRP A 1147 -2.25 20.52 3.62
N TRP A 1148 -3.11 21.08 4.46
CA TRP A 1148 -4.53 21.23 4.11
C TRP A 1148 -4.75 22.28 3.00
N THR A 1149 -4.00 23.40 3.03
CA THR A 1149 -4.05 24.36 1.90
C THR A 1149 -3.36 23.81 0.65
N GLY A 1150 -2.35 22.97 0.83
CA GLY A 1150 -1.70 22.17 -0.21
C GLY A 1150 -2.67 21.22 -0.92
N LEU A 1151 -3.44 20.44 -0.16
CA LEU A 1151 -4.48 19.54 -0.66
C LEU A 1151 -5.56 20.33 -1.42
N ALA A 1152 -6.06 21.42 -0.84
CA ALA A 1152 -7.01 22.32 -1.50
C ALA A 1152 -6.43 22.92 -2.79
N ALA A 1153 -5.14 23.28 -2.81
CA ALA A 1153 -4.45 23.80 -3.99
C ALA A 1153 -4.22 22.72 -5.06
N MET A 1154 -3.93 21.47 -4.67
CA MET A 1154 -3.81 20.34 -5.57
C MET A 1154 -5.15 20.01 -6.23
N ILE A 1155 -6.25 19.99 -5.45
CA ILE A 1155 -7.62 19.86 -5.96
C ILE A 1155 -7.94 21.02 -6.91
N ALA A 1156 -7.61 22.27 -6.55
CA ALA A 1156 -7.80 23.43 -7.44
C ALA A 1156 -6.96 23.34 -8.74
N CYS A 1157 -5.76 22.77 -8.68
CA CYS A 1157 -4.91 22.46 -9.82
C CYS A 1157 -5.55 21.40 -10.75
N LEU A 1158 -6.03 20.30 -10.19
CA LEU A 1158 -6.75 19.23 -10.91
C LEU A 1158 -8.04 19.76 -11.56
N LEU A 1159 -8.88 20.45 -10.78
CA LEU A 1159 -10.10 21.11 -11.26
C LEU A 1159 -9.80 22.14 -12.35
N HIS A 1160 -8.67 22.83 -12.29
CA HIS A 1160 -8.27 23.74 -13.35
C HIS A 1160 -7.80 23.02 -14.62
N LEU A 1161 -6.97 21.97 -14.51
CA LEU A 1161 -6.53 21.17 -15.66
C LEU A 1161 -7.72 20.53 -16.37
N ALA A 1162 -8.70 20.06 -15.59
CA ALA A 1162 -10.01 19.66 -16.10
C ALA A 1162 -10.70 20.83 -16.80
N ALA A 1163 -11.02 21.92 -16.08
CA ALA A 1163 -11.85 23.02 -16.56
C ALA A 1163 -11.32 23.74 -17.81
N SER A 1164 -10.01 23.72 -18.04
CA SER A 1164 -9.33 24.57 -19.02
C SER A 1164 -9.21 23.96 -20.40
N ARG A 1165 -9.46 24.79 -21.43
CA ARG A 1165 -9.31 24.40 -22.83
C ARG A 1165 -7.85 24.31 -23.30
N ARG A 1166 -6.91 24.87 -22.54
CA ARG A 1166 -5.45 24.81 -22.75
C ARG A 1166 -4.82 24.15 -21.52
N VAL A 1167 -3.89 23.21 -21.72
CA VAL A 1167 -3.11 22.62 -20.62
C VAL A 1167 -2.13 23.68 -20.11
N ASP A 1168 -2.23 24.05 -18.84
CA ASP A 1168 -1.15 24.80 -18.18
C ASP A 1168 -0.01 23.84 -17.86
N HIS A 1169 1.15 24.06 -18.49
CA HIS A 1169 2.25 23.10 -18.45
C HIS A 1169 2.92 23.09 -17.06
N GLY A 1170 2.92 24.22 -16.33
CA GLY A 1170 3.49 24.27 -14.99
C GLY A 1170 2.69 23.43 -14.01
N ILE A 1171 1.36 23.57 -14.02
CA ILE A 1171 0.48 22.75 -13.18
C ILE A 1171 0.47 21.30 -13.60
N PHE A 1172 0.49 21.02 -14.91
CA PHE A 1172 0.54 19.64 -15.39
C PHE A 1172 1.79 18.91 -14.89
N ILE A 1173 2.96 19.56 -14.91
CA ILE A 1173 4.18 18.95 -14.38
C ILE A 1173 4.09 18.72 -12.87
N VAL A 1174 3.57 19.68 -12.09
CA VAL A 1174 3.42 19.52 -10.64
C VAL A 1174 2.44 18.40 -10.28
N VAL A 1175 1.32 18.29 -10.99
CA VAL A 1175 0.34 17.21 -10.80
C VAL A 1175 0.94 15.84 -11.16
N VAL A 1176 1.72 15.74 -12.25
CA VAL A 1176 2.43 14.49 -12.59
C VAL A 1176 3.50 14.14 -11.55
N GLY A 1177 4.26 15.13 -11.06
CA GLY A 1177 5.25 14.94 -10.01
C GLY A 1177 4.62 14.38 -8.74
N PHE A 1178 3.59 15.06 -8.22
CA PHE A 1178 2.80 14.58 -7.08
C PHE A 1178 2.22 13.19 -7.32
N ALA A 1179 1.55 12.96 -8.45
CA ALA A 1179 0.95 11.67 -8.78
C ALA A 1179 1.98 10.54 -8.85
N SER A 1180 3.20 10.81 -9.33
CA SER A 1180 4.28 9.83 -9.36
C SER A 1180 4.78 9.42 -7.97
N GLN A 1181 4.60 10.28 -6.96
CA GLN A 1181 4.99 9.99 -5.57
C GLN A 1181 3.85 9.39 -4.76
N TYR A 1182 2.61 9.73 -5.10
CA TYR A 1182 1.43 9.37 -4.31
C TYR A 1182 0.70 8.13 -4.84
N LEU A 1183 0.52 8.00 -6.16
CA LEU A 1183 -0.28 6.90 -6.73
C LEU A 1183 0.31 5.49 -6.54
N PRO A 1184 1.63 5.26 -6.50
CA PRO A 1184 2.16 3.92 -6.24
C PRO A 1184 1.74 3.37 -4.87
N TRP A 1185 1.59 4.22 -3.85
CA TRP A 1185 1.08 3.82 -2.53
C TRP A 1185 -0.41 3.42 -2.52
N VAL A 1186 -1.15 3.75 -3.59
CA VAL A 1186 -2.50 3.24 -3.81
C VAL A 1186 -2.49 1.77 -4.23
N LEU A 1187 -1.33 1.25 -4.67
CA LEU A 1187 -1.09 -0.09 -5.20
C LEU A 1187 -0.15 -0.92 -4.30
N ILE A 1188 -0.07 -0.59 -3.00
CA ILE A 1188 0.80 -1.25 -2.02
C ILE A 1188 -0.06 -1.63 -0.80
N SER A 1189 -0.25 -2.93 -0.62
CA SER A 1189 -1.09 -3.54 0.43
C SER A 1189 -0.42 -3.69 1.79
N ARG A 1190 0.93 -3.78 1.82
CA ARG A 1190 1.70 -3.96 3.06
C ARG A 1190 1.55 -2.77 4.02
N CYS A 1191 2.00 -2.96 5.27
CA CYS A 1191 2.08 -1.89 6.27
C CYS A 1191 2.79 -0.63 5.73
N THR A 1192 2.14 0.53 5.86
CA THR A 1192 2.64 1.83 5.40
C THR A 1192 2.41 2.92 6.45
N PHE A 1193 3.13 4.04 6.29
CA PHE A 1193 3.24 5.11 7.29
C PHE A 1193 3.25 6.50 6.64
N ILE A 1194 2.77 7.52 7.36
CA ILE A 1194 2.65 8.91 6.87
C ILE A 1194 3.95 9.51 6.30
N TYR A 1195 5.13 9.10 6.77
CA TYR A 1195 6.41 9.62 6.25
C TYR A 1195 6.65 9.26 4.78
N HIS A 1196 5.97 8.25 4.23
CA HIS A 1196 6.02 7.94 2.79
C HIS A 1196 5.41 9.07 1.93
N TYR A 1197 4.58 9.93 2.52
CA TYR A 1197 4.06 11.14 1.87
C TYR A 1197 5.12 12.24 1.71
N PHE A 1198 6.26 12.19 2.41
CA PHE A 1198 7.28 13.25 2.42
C PHE A 1198 7.76 13.64 1.01
N ALA A 1199 7.95 12.67 0.12
CA ALA A 1199 8.32 12.92 -1.28
C ALA A 1199 7.26 13.70 -2.09
N SER A 1200 6.00 13.67 -1.66
CA SER A 1200 4.88 14.40 -2.26
C SER A 1200 4.80 15.87 -1.81
N VAL A 1201 5.31 16.20 -0.61
CA VAL A 1201 5.23 17.53 0.01
C VAL A 1201 5.84 18.64 -0.87
N PRO A 1202 7.00 18.47 -1.54
CA PRO A 1202 7.52 19.49 -2.44
C PRO A 1202 6.56 19.85 -3.58
N PHE A 1203 5.89 18.86 -4.18
CA PHE A 1203 4.91 19.09 -5.24
C PHE A 1203 3.62 19.72 -4.71
N LEU A 1204 3.23 19.40 -3.48
CA LEU A 1204 2.11 19.99 -2.78
C LEU A 1204 2.31 21.51 -2.59
N ILE A 1205 3.49 21.93 -2.10
CA ILE A 1205 3.87 23.34 -1.95
C ILE A 1205 3.92 24.06 -3.31
N LEU A 1206 4.44 23.42 -4.36
CA LEU A 1206 4.44 23.99 -5.70
C LEU A 1206 3.01 24.21 -6.25
N ALA A 1207 2.04 23.37 -5.88
CA ALA A 1207 0.63 23.57 -6.25
C ALA A 1207 0.03 24.83 -5.59
N ILE A 1208 0.30 25.05 -4.29
CA ILE A 1208 -0.10 26.29 -3.57
C ILE A 1208 0.40 27.51 -4.33
N VAL A 1209 1.68 27.52 -4.68
CA VAL A 1209 2.36 28.67 -5.29
C VAL A 1209 1.87 28.91 -6.73
N LEU A 1210 1.48 27.86 -7.47
CA LEU A 1210 0.82 28.00 -8.77
C LEU A 1210 -0.62 28.53 -8.67
N VAL A 1211 -1.37 28.19 -7.60
CA VAL A 1211 -2.67 28.80 -7.31
C VAL A 1211 -2.51 30.28 -6.92
N LEU A 1212 -1.56 30.62 -6.04
CA LEU A 1212 -1.23 32.00 -5.67
C LEU A 1212 -0.84 32.85 -6.88
N SER A 1213 -0.06 32.29 -7.81
CA SER A 1213 0.29 32.95 -9.09
C SER A 1213 -0.94 33.40 -9.89
N ARG A 1214 -2.04 32.64 -9.82
CA ARG A 1214 -3.30 32.99 -10.51
C ARG A 1214 -4.21 33.91 -9.74
N ILE A 1215 -4.24 33.78 -8.42
CA ILE A 1215 -4.86 34.80 -7.56
C ILE A 1215 -4.20 36.15 -7.87
N ARG A 1216 -2.87 36.18 -7.99
CA ARG A 1216 -2.08 37.37 -8.36
C ARG A 1216 -2.46 37.93 -9.72
N ALA A 1217 -2.61 37.07 -10.73
CA ALA A 1217 -2.99 37.46 -12.09
C ALA A 1217 -4.37 38.15 -12.16
N ARG A 1218 -5.24 37.94 -11.16
CA ARG A 1218 -6.52 38.66 -11.00
C ARG A 1218 -6.40 39.86 -10.07
N ASN A 1219 -5.72 39.69 -8.93
CA ASN A 1219 -5.55 40.72 -7.90
C ASN A 1219 -4.22 40.50 -7.14
N ALA A 1220 -3.24 41.37 -7.39
CA ALA A 1220 -1.94 41.29 -6.75
C ALA A 1220 -1.95 41.57 -5.23
N ARG A 1221 -2.89 42.40 -4.73
CA ARG A 1221 -3.04 42.65 -3.29
C ARG A 1221 -3.59 41.42 -2.58
N ALA A 1222 -4.61 40.77 -3.15
CA ALA A 1222 -5.17 39.53 -2.62
C ALA A 1222 -4.12 38.41 -2.54
N CYS A 1223 -3.28 38.25 -3.57
CA CYS A 1223 -2.15 37.33 -3.51
C CYS A 1223 -1.17 37.69 -2.39
N ARG A 1224 -0.80 38.97 -2.22
CA ARG A 1224 0.12 39.39 -1.15
C ARG A 1224 -0.45 39.04 0.23
N TYR A 1225 -1.71 39.38 0.51
CA TYR A 1225 -2.34 39.08 1.79
C TYR A 1225 -2.50 37.57 2.03
N ALA A 1226 -2.92 36.80 1.01
CA ALA A 1226 -3.01 35.35 1.11
C ALA A 1226 -1.65 34.70 1.38
N SER A 1227 -0.57 35.17 0.73
CA SER A 1227 0.79 34.69 0.98
C SER A 1227 1.29 35.02 2.39
N ILE A 1228 1.05 36.24 2.87
CA ILE A 1228 1.45 36.65 4.23
C ILE A 1228 0.65 35.86 5.29
N ALA A 1229 -0.66 35.74 5.12
CA ALA A 1229 -1.51 34.99 6.03
C ALA A 1229 -1.13 33.50 6.09
N LEU A 1230 -0.84 32.88 4.94
CA LEU A 1230 -0.44 31.48 4.88
C LEU A 1230 0.94 31.23 5.51
N VAL A 1231 1.95 32.03 5.19
CA VAL A 1231 3.29 31.90 5.79
C VAL A 1231 3.25 32.22 7.29
N GLY A 1232 2.47 33.23 7.70
CA GLY A 1232 2.26 33.54 9.11
C GLY A 1232 1.56 32.41 9.88
N ALA A 1233 0.51 31.80 9.31
CA ALA A 1233 -0.15 30.65 9.91
C ALA A 1233 0.79 29.43 9.99
N ALA A 1234 1.55 29.14 8.93
CA ALA A 1234 2.56 28.08 8.95
C ALA A 1234 3.62 28.34 10.04
N ALA A 1235 4.12 29.57 10.18
CA ALA A 1235 5.11 29.93 11.20
C ALA A 1235 4.56 29.81 12.63
N VAL A 1236 3.31 30.23 12.88
CA VAL A 1236 2.66 30.08 14.18
C VAL A 1236 2.45 28.60 14.52
N LEU A 1237 1.93 27.80 13.58
CA LEU A 1237 1.73 26.37 13.84
C LEU A 1237 3.05 25.63 14.03
N PHE A 1238 4.07 25.94 13.23
CA PHE A 1238 5.42 25.38 13.41
C PHE A 1238 5.97 25.73 14.80
N ALA A 1239 5.89 26.98 15.24
CA ALA A 1239 6.32 27.37 16.59
C ALA A 1239 5.50 26.70 17.71
N MET A 1240 4.21 26.44 17.49
CA MET A 1240 3.36 25.72 18.46
C MET A 1240 3.74 24.25 18.57
N PHE A 1241 3.88 23.55 17.44
CA PHE A 1241 4.18 22.11 17.42
C PHE A 1241 5.68 21.78 17.60
N TYR A 1242 6.58 22.75 17.41
CA TYR A 1242 8.03 22.59 17.53
C TYR A 1242 8.48 21.75 18.74
N PRO A 1243 7.93 21.88 19.96
CA PRO A 1243 8.38 21.05 21.08
C PRO A 1243 8.08 19.55 20.89
N LEU A 1244 6.91 19.22 20.33
CA LEU A 1244 6.47 17.85 20.02
C LEU A 1244 7.12 17.29 18.73
N GLU A 1245 7.82 18.13 17.97
CA GLU A 1245 8.52 17.78 16.73
C GLU A 1245 10.05 17.73 16.93
N SER A 1246 10.58 18.41 17.95
CA SER A 1246 12.01 18.51 18.25
C SER A 1246 12.47 17.64 19.41
N GLY A 1247 11.56 17.11 20.24
CA GLY A 1247 11.88 16.41 21.47
C GLY A 1247 12.11 17.32 22.68
N MET A 1248 11.85 18.63 22.56
CA MET A 1248 11.97 19.58 23.67
C MET A 1248 10.95 19.23 24.78
N PRO A 1249 11.39 19.02 26.04
CA PRO A 1249 10.48 18.77 27.16
C PRO A 1249 9.49 19.92 27.37
N VAL A 1250 8.22 19.58 27.56
CA VAL A 1250 7.11 20.52 27.80
C VAL A 1250 6.10 19.94 28.78
N ALA A 1251 5.32 20.80 29.42
CA ALA A 1251 4.21 20.37 30.28
C ALA A 1251 3.21 19.49 29.50
N ARG A 1252 2.78 18.39 30.11
CA ARG A 1252 1.80 17.42 29.57
C ARG A 1252 0.49 18.10 29.16
N SER A 1253 0.08 19.15 29.88
CA SER A 1253 -1.09 19.98 29.56
C SER A 1253 -0.95 20.77 28.24
N TYR A 1254 0.27 21.22 27.90
CA TYR A 1254 0.55 21.87 26.61
C TYR A 1254 0.50 20.85 25.46
N ALA A 1255 1.06 19.66 25.66
CA ALA A 1255 0.99 18.57 24.70
C ALA A 1255 -0.46 18.14 24.41
N GLN A 1256 -1.30 18.07 25.46
CA GLN A 1256 -2.73 17.79 25.33
C GLN A 1256 -3.51 18.88 24.57
N LEU A 1257 -3.16 20.17 24.73
CA LEU A 1257 -3.79 21.27 23.98
C LEU A 1257 -3.58 21.17 22.46
N LEU A 1258 -2.43 20.63 22.05
CA LEU A 1258 -2.06 20.45 20.65
C LEU A 1258 -2.60 19.16 20.01
N ARG A 1259 -3.21 18.27 20.80
CA ARG A 1259 -3.84 17.03 20.34
C ARG A 1259 -5.22 17.31 19.72
N TRP A 1260 -5.25 17.76 18.47
CA TRP A 1260 -6.49 18.13 17.76
C TRP A 1260 -7.35 16.92 17.35
N PHE A 1261 -6.71 15.76 17.15
CA PHE A 1261 -7.35 14.46 16.91
C PHE A 1261 -6.67 13.41 17.82
N ASN A 1262 -7.08 12.13 17.73
CA ASN A 1262 -6.44 11.03 18.47
C ASN A 1262 -5.08 10.62 17.84
N TRP A 1263 -4.16 11.58 17.76
CA TRP A 1263 -2.84 11.41 17.14
C TRP A 1263 -1.85 10.61 18.01
N TYR A 1264 -1.83 10.85 19.32
CA TYR A 1264 -0.91 10.21 20.28
C TYR A 1264 -1.60 10.02 21.62
N ASN A 1265 -1.24 8.95 22.34
CA ASN A 1265 -1.49 8.82 23.77
C ASN A 1265 -0.16 9.07 24.50
N PHE A 1266 -0.19 9.92 25.53
CA PHE A 1266 0.92 10.29 26.40
C PHE A 1266 0.70 9.73 27.80
#